data_AF-A0A384DT20-F1
#
_entry.id   AF-A0A384DT20-F1
#
_cell.length_a   1.000
_cell.length_b   1.000
_cell.length_c   1.000
_cell.angle_alpha   90.00
_cell.angle_beta   90.00
_cell.angle_gamma   90.00
#
_symmetry.space_group_name_H-M   'P 1'
#
loop_
_entity.id
_entity.type
_entity.pdbx_description
1 polymer ?
#
loop_
_entity_poly.entity_id
_entity_poly.type
_entity_poly.pdbx_seq_one_letter_code
_entity_poly.pdbx_strand_id
1 'polypeptide(L)'
;MRDRYFAFHSGLCVLLLSLGTIAQKKRDVDECSSGNHQCHNSTHCINVKGSYRCYCHHDWVARSKPLHGLKLTICEEVPFSSWTSPSGVSSQSLSHFFDKVQQLSQDFKPALAENTIQDLMQEVGELLETPGDLKTLTPSEQHCVATNLLIGLEDILRVLSKFLPNGQLTVHAPAGTELSLKVQEQGIRDVTLGQSHAKMQLNWDVVQESSDFGPSMVGLISTPGMGRLLAEAPLVLDPEKQTVLHEAHKGVLQGVPSVLLSDVISAFTSNRDTQNLSSPVTFIFSHHSVTPGPREEVFCAFWKHGQNGYGHWATTGCRMVATGDTSTTCQCTHLSSFAILMAHYDVQEEDPLLAAITYVGLGLSLLCLLLAALTFLLCKTIQNTSTSIHLQLAICLFLAHLLFLTAIDRTEIKVLCAIIAGALHYLYLASFTWMLLEGLHLFLTARNLMVVNYSSVSRVMKKLMFPVGYGAPAIIVAISAASRPHLYGTTTRCWLHTDKGFIWTFLGPVCTIFSINLAFFLMTVWIVKNKLSSLNSDVSTLQNTRMLTFKATAQLLILGCTWCLGVLQVGPAAIVMAYLFTIINSLQGIFIFLVYCLLSQQVREQYKKWFKGIRKTKAASEKYTLSSGTMSDASKHSEAHSSNSSHLPHAEFLLPSFTESPAPKPWSTDHVSGFLATQY
;
A
#
# COMPACT_ATOMS: atom_id res chain seq x y z
N MET A 1 -54.06 -113.83 -57.92
CA MET A 1 -52.82 -114.10 -58.68
C MET A 1 -52.19 -112.75 -58.94
N ARG A 2 -51.05 -112.43 -58.30
CA ARG A 2 -49.68 -112.93 -58.54
C ARG A 2 -48.96 -112.05 -59.58
N ASP A 3 -48.02 -111.27 -59.07
CA ASP A 3 -46.80 -110.72 -59.68
C ASP A 3 -46.86 -109.95 -61.02
N ARG A 4 -46.72 -108.62 -60.91
CA ARG A 4 -45.81 -107.81 -61.73
C ARG A 4 -45.46 -106.54 -60.95
N TYR A 5 -44.36 -106.54 -60.19
CA TYR A 5 -43.01 -106.14 -60.62
C TYR A 5 -42.87 -104.69 -61.13
N PHE A 6 -42.24 -103.87 -60.27
CA PHE A 6 -41.41 -102.69 -60.56
C PHE A 6 -42.05 -101.38 -61.07
N ALA A 7 -41.35 -100.29 -60.72
CA ALA A 7 -41.48 -98.92 -61.22
C ALA A 7 -42.87 -98.25 -61.13
N PHE A 8 -43.24 -97.72 -59.95
CA PHE A 8 -43.48 -96.26 -59.77
C PHE A 8 -43.64 -95.78 -58.31
N HIS A 9 -42.89 -96.33 -57.33
CA HIS A 9 -42.99 -95.93 -55.91
C HIS A 9 -41.80 -95.12 -55.35
N SER A 10 -40.91 -94.63 -56.22
CA SER A 10 -39.75 -93.78 -55.86
C SER A 10 -40.09 -92.28 -55.70
N GLY A 11 -41.38 -91.90 -55.71
CA GLY A 11 -41.81 -90.49 -55.62
C GLY A 11 -42.09 -89.97 -54.21
N LEU A 12 -42.54 -90.82 -53.27
CA LEU A 12 -43.06 -90.36 -51.96
C LEU A 12 -42.06 -90.43 -50.80
N CYS A 13 -40.88 -91.04 -50.99
CA CYS A 13 -39.86 -91.15 -49.93
C CYS A 13 -38.85 -89.99 -49.93
N VAL A 14 -38.88 -89.10 -50.93
CA VAL A 14 -37.99 -87.93 -51.02
C VAL A 14 -38.58 -86.71 -50.27
N LEU A 15 -39.91 -86.59 -50.23
CA LEU A 15 -40.63 -85.48 -49.58
C LEU A 15 -40.68 -85.54 -48.04
N LEU A 16 -40.18 -86.63 -47.42
CA LEU A 16 -40.04 -86.77 -45.97
C LEU A 16 -38.58 -86.83 -45.49
N LEU A 17 -37.61 -86.60 -46.39
CA LEU A 17 -36.19 -86.39 -46.04
C LEU A 17 -35.69 -84.97 -46.33
N SER A 18 -36.48 -84.14 -47.04
CA SER A 18 -36.18 -82.72 -47.28
C SER A 18 -36.68 -81.76 -46.18
N LEU A 19 -37.28 -82.27 -45.11
CA LEU A 19 -37.63 -81.51 -43.89
C LEU A 19 -36.68 -81.83 -42.71
N GLY A 20 -35.56 -82.51 -42.99
CA GLY A 20 -34.45 -82.74 -42.05
C GLY A 20 -33.42 -81.61 -42.01
N THR A 21 -33.56 -80.54 -42.81
CA THR A 21 -32.69 -79.36 -42.73
C THR A 21 -32.94 -78.66 -41.40
N ILE A 22 -32.03 -78.92 -40.46
CA ILE A 22 -31.97 -78.38 -39.09
C ILE A 22 -32.38 -76.91 -39.09
N ALA A 23 -33.63 -76.66 -38.70
CA ALA A 23 -34.07 -75.37 -38.21
C ALA A 23 -33.41 -75.15 -36.85
N GLN A 24 -32.10 -74.88 -36.88
CA GLN A 24 -31.37 -74.32 -35.76
C GLN A 24 -32.02 -72.97 -35.50
N LYS A 25 -33.01 -72.98 -34.60
CA LYS A 25 -33.53 -71.78 -33.96
C LYS A 25 -32.36 -71.21 -33.18
N LYS A 26 -31.48 -70.49 -33.88
CA LYS A 26 -30.33 -69.77 -33.32
C LYS A 26 -30.90 -68.98 -32.17
N ARG A 27 -30.60 -69.45 -30.96
CA ARG A 27 -30.81 -68.64 -29.77
C ARG A 27 -29.92 -67.43 -29.96
N ASP A 28 -30.48 -66.29 -29.59
CA ASP A 28 -29.76 -65.04 -29.56
C ASP A 28 -28.52 -65.25 -28.69
N VAL A 29 -27.36 -64.84 -29.19
CA VAL A 29 -26.12 -64.86 -28.40
C VAL A 29 -26.10 -63.54 -27.66
N ASP A 30 -26.26 -63.60 -26.34
CA ASP A 30 -26.13 -62.39 -25.53
C ASP A 30 -24.65 -62.02 -25.45
N GLU A 31 -24.19 -61.24 -26.42
CA GLU A 31 -22.80 -60.76 -26.50
C GLU A 31 -22.44 -59.85 -25.32
N CYS A 32 -23.43 -59.19 -24.71
CA CYS A 32 -23.25 -58.38 -23.50
C CYS A 32 -22.96 -59.26 -22.28
N SER A 33 -23.84 -60.22 -21.97
CA SER A 33 -23.62 -61.17 -20.86
C SER A 33 -22.42 -62.11 -21.10
N SER A 34 -22.01 -62.32 -22.35
CA SER A 34 -20.84 -63.14 -22.71
C SER A 34 -19.51 -62.37 -22.68
N GLY A 35 -19.53 -61.04 -22.48
CA GLY A 35 -18.35 -60.17 -22.58
C GLY A 35 -17.72 -60.11 -23.98
N ASN A 36 -18.42 -60.59 -25.02
CA ASN A 36 -17.92 -60.69 -26.39
C ASN A 36 -18.34 -59.48 -27.24
N HIS A 37 -18.25 -58.29 -26.66
CA HIS A 37 -18.67 -57.03 -27.24
C HIS A 37 -17.51 -56.05 -27.37
N GLN A 38 -17.58 -55.16 -28.37
CA GLN A 38 -16.58 -54.10 -28.59
C GLN A 38 -17.05 -52.73 -28.09
N CYS A 39 -18.04 -52.70 -27.19
CA CYS A 39 -18.46 -51.51 -26.47
C CYS A 39 -17.32 -50.95 -25.60
N HIS A 40 -17.16 -49.63 -25.58
CA HIS A 40 -16.17 -48.94 -24.74
C HIS A 40 -16.59 -48.98 -23.26
N ASN A 41 -15.63 -48.86 -22.33
CA ASN A 41 -15.93 -48.90 -20.89
C ASN A 41 -16.90 -47.81 -20.41
N SER A 42 -17.06 -46.71 -21.16
CA SER A 42 -18.06 -45.67 -20.89
C SER A 42 -19.44 -45.88 -21.56
N THR A 43 -19.67 -47.03 -22.20
CA THR A 43 -20.95 -47.40 -22.83
C THR A 43 -21.61 -48.60 -22.17
N HIS A 44 -22.93 -48.56 -22.02
CA HIS A 44 -23.72 -49.72 -21.60
C HIS A 44 -24.04 -50.61 -22.80
N CYS A 45 -23.71 -51.90 -22.71
CA CYS A 45 -24.06 -52.89 -23.73
C CYS A 45 -25.53 -53.33 -23.56
N ILE A 46 -26.33 -53.25 -24.62
CA ILE A 46 -27.69 -53.80 -24.67
C ILE A 46 -27.75 -54.83 -25.80
N ASN A 47 -28.07 -56.07 -25.45
CA ASN A 47 -28.26 -57.14 -26.43
C ASN A 47 -29.57 -56.93 -27.20
N VAL A 48 -29.53 -57.05 -28.53
CA VAL A 48 -30.71 -57.06 -29.39
C VAL A 48 -30.68 -58.27 -30.33
N LYS A 49 -31.84 -58.62 -30.90
CA LYS A 49 -31.99 -59.89 -31.62
C LYS A 49 -31.09 -59.97 -32.86
N GLY A 50 -29.97 -60.67 -32.75
CA GLY A 50 -28.95 -60.88 -33.76
C GLY A 50 -27.72 -59.95 -33.69
N SER A 51 -27.57 -59.12 -32.65
CA SER A 51 -26.42 -58.21 -32.44
C SER A 51 -26.52 -57.49 -31.09
N TYR A 52 -25.42 -57.16 -30.43
CA TYR A 52 -25.42 -56.11 -29.39
C TYR A 52 -25.52 -54.68 -29.97
N ARG A 53 -25.82 -53.71 -29.09
CA ARG A 53 -25.68 -52.26 -29.30
C ARG A 53 -25.07 -51.61 -28.06
N CYS A 54 -24.22 -50.60 -28.27
CA CYS A 54 -23.64 -49.81 -27.19
C CYS A 54 -24.39 -48.48 -27.05
N TYR A 55 -24.84 -48.15 -25.84
CA TYR A 55 -25.60 -46.94 -25.51
C TYR A 55 -24.87 -46.11 -24.45
N CYS A 56 -25.10 -44.79 -24.43
CA CYS A 56 -24.68 -43.92 -23.34
C CYS A 56 -25.73 -43.86 -22.23
N HIS A 57 -25.34 -43.38 -21.04
CA HIS A 57 -26.31 -42.97 -20.03
C HIS A 57 -27.14 -41.78 -20.54
N HIS A 58 -28.29 -41.50 -19.92
CA HIS A 58 -29.21 -40.46 -20.39
C HIS A 58 -28.60 -39.04 -20.37
N ASP A 59 -27.63 -38.82 -19.49
CA ASP A 59 -26.90 -37.55 -19.30
C ASP A 59 -25.53 -37.54 -20.01
N TRP A 60 -25.31 -38.45 -20.97
CA TRP A 60 -24.02 -38.64 -21.65
C TRP A 60 -24.20 -38.73 -23.18
N VAL A 61 -23.33 -38.06 -23.94
CA VAL A 61 -23.40 -37.90 -25.38
C VAL A 61 -22.42 -38.83 -26.11
N ALA A 62 -22.90 -39.47 -27.19
CA ALA A 62 -22.13 -40.44 -27.96
C ALA A 62 -21.17 -39.77 -28.97
N ARG A 63 -19.88 -40.10 -28.89
CA ARG A 63 -18.82 -39.65 -29.80
C ARG A 63 -18.13 -40.84 -30.47
N SER A 64 -17.90 -40.77 -31.78
CA SER A 64 -17.22 -41.83 -32.53
C SER A 64 -15.74 -41.53 -32.73
N LYS A 65 -14.83 -42.35 -32.20
CA LYS A 65 -13.39 -42.32 -32.53
C LYS A 65 -13.00 -43.57 -33.35
N PRO A 66 -12.26 -43.44 -34.46
CA PRO A 66 -11.67 -44.58 -35.16
C PRO A 66 -10.38 -45.03 -34.45
N LEU A 67 -10.37 -46.24 -33.88
CA LEU A 67 -9.20 -46.82 -33.23
C LEU A 67 -8.86 -48.17 -33.89
N HIS A 68 -7.64 -48.32 -34.40
CA HIS A 68 -7.19 -49.50 -35.17
C HIS A 68 -8.15 -49.94 -36.30
N GLY A 69 -8.86 -48.99 -36.92
CA GLY A 69 -9.83 -49.25 -38.00
C GLY A 69 -11.25 -49.58 -37.54
N LEU A 70 -11.48 -49.77 -36.24
CA LEU A 70 -12.83 -49.93 -35.66
C LEU A 70 -13.40 -48.57 -35.24
N LYS A 71 -14.70 -48.35 -35.51
CA LYS A 71 -15.43 -47.20 -34.96
C LYS A 71 -15.92 -47.53 -33.56
N LEU A 72 -15.22 -47.07 -32.52
CA LEU A 72 -15.70 -47.16 -31.15
C LEU A 72 -16.56 -45.94 -30.82
N THR A 73 -17.71 -46.20 -30.19
CA THR A 73 -18.49 -45.17 -29.50
C THR A 73 -17.91 -44.99 -28.10
N ILE A 74 -17.46 -43.77 -27.81
CA ILE A 74 -17.13 -43.31 -26.47
C ILE A 74 -18.29 -42.41 -26.01
N CYS A 75 -18.67 -42.47 -24.75
CA CYS A 75 -19.57 -41.49 -24.15
C CYS A 75 -18.75 -40.45 -23.37
N GLU A 76 -19.14 -39.19 -23.51
CA GLU A 76 -18.67 -38.04 -22.71
C GLU A 76 -19.91 -37.36 -22.06
N GLU A 77 -19.75 -36.61 -20.97
CA GLU A 77 -20.88 -36.00 -20.23
C GLU A 77 -21.63 -34.94 -21.06
N VAL A 78 -22.93 -34.72 -20.77
CA VAL A 78 -23.69 -33.59 -21.34
C VAL A 78 -23.07 -32.27 -20.88
N PRO A 79 -22.74 -31.32 -21.78
CA PRO A 79 -21.88 -30.18 -21.41
C PRO A 79 -22.44 -29.24 -20.33
N PHE A 80 -23.77 -29.14 -20.22
CA PHE A 80 -24.44 -28.07 -19.46
C PHE A 80 -25.05 -28.50 -18.12
N SER A 81 -25.11 -29.79 -17.80
CA SER A 81 -25.88 -30.29 -16.65
C SER A 81 -25.37 -29.86 -15.27
N SER A 82 -24.20 -29.23 -15.19
CA SER A 82 -23.60 -28.64 -13.98
C SER A 82 -23.91 -27.15 -13.79
N TRP A 83 -24.34 -26.41 -14.82
CA TRP A 83 -24.50 -24.95 -14.72
C TRP A 83 -25.92 -24.57 -14.30
N THR A 84 -26.08 -24.31 -13.01
CA THR A 84 -27.34 -23.87 -12.41
C THR A 84 -27.27 -22.44 -11.90
N SER A 85 -28.39 -21.74 -11.95
CA SER A 85 -28.55 -20.38 -11.39
C SER A 85 -28.11 -20.29 -9.92
N PRO A 86 -27.39 -19.22 -9.51
CA PRO A 86 -26.85 -19.09 -8.15
C PRO A 86 -27.97 -18.98 -7.10
N SER A 87 -27.91 -19.86 -6.09
CA SER A 87 -28.91 -19.91 -5.03
C SER A 87 -28.98 -18.60 -4.24
N GLY A 88 -30.18 -18.03 -4.15
CA GLY A 88 -30.47 -16.82 -3.38
C GLY A 88 -30.61 -15.54 -4.21
N VAL A 89 -30.20 -15.54 -5.49
CA VAL A 89 -30.39 -14.39 -6.39
C VAL A 89 -31.73 -14.51 -7.13
N SER A 90 -32.54 -13.45 -7.08
CA SER A 90 -33.83 -13.38 -7.79
C SER A 90 -33.75 -12.38 -8.96
N SER A 91 -33.52 -12.87 -10.17
CA SER A 91 -33.48 -12.03 -11.39
C SER A 91 -34.24 -12.64 -12.56
N GLN A 92 -34.98 -11.79 -13.29
CA GLN A 92 -35.70 -12.16 -14.51
C GLN A 92 -34.76 -12.34 -15.69
N SER A 93 -33.82 -11.41 -15.91
CA SER A 93 -32.81 -11.52 -16.99
C SER A 93 -31.95 -12.78 -16.82
N LEU A 94 -31.56 -13.10 -15.58
CA LEU A 94 -30.79 -14.31 -15.27
C LEU A 94 -31.60 -15.59 -15.49
N SER A 95 -32.88 -15.60 -15.12
CA SER A 95 -33.75 -16.77 -15.33
C SER A 95 -33.93 -17.06 -16.83
N HIS A 96 -34.24 -16.04 -17.62
CA HIS A 96 -34.37 -16.12 -19.07
C HIS A 96 -33.07 -16.59 -19.77
N PHE A 97 -31.90 -16.15 -19.26
CA PHE A 97 -30.61 -16.67 -19.71
C PHE A 97 -30.48 -18.17 -19.44
N PHE A 98 -30.78 -18.64 -18.22
CA PHE A 98 -30.73 -20.07 -17.91
C PHE A 98 -31.76 -20.92 -18.68
N ASP A 99 -32.95 -20.38 -18.98
CA ASP A 99 -33.93 -21.03 -19.85
C ASP A 99 -33.36 -21.25 -21.26
N LYS A 100 -32.70 -20.24 -21.85
CA LYS A 100 -32.03 -20.34 -23.15
C LYS A 100 -30.83 -21.30 -23.12
N VAL A 101 -29.98 -21.25 -22.09
CA VAL A 101 -28.87 -22.22 -21.89
C VAL A 101 -29.40 -23.65 -21.81
N GLN A 102 -30.51 -23.87 -21.11
CA GLN A 102 -31.15 -25.17 -21.02
C GLN A 102 -31.79 -25.61 -22.35
N GLN A 103 -32.19 -24.69 -23.23
CA GLN A 103 -32.56 -25.01 -24.60
C GLN A 103 -31.33 -25.42 -25.45
N LEU A 104 -30.23 -24.67 -25.39
CA LEU A 104 -28.97 -25.02 -26.07
C LEU A 104 -28.46 -26.41 -25.65
N SER A 105 -28.64 -26.77 -24.38
CA SER A 105 -28.37 -28.10 -23.83
C SER A 105 -29.21 -29.20 -24.49
N GLN A 106 -30.52 -28.97 -24.69
CA GLN A 106 -31.44 -29.92 -25.31
C GLN A 106 -31.23 -30.09 -26.83
N ASP A 107 -30.87 -29.02 -27.53
CA ASP A 107 -30.63 -29.03 -28.98
C ASP A 107 -29.21 -29.49 -29.37
N PHE A 108 -28.30 -29.63 -28.40
CA PHE A 108 -26.87 -29.92 -28.60
C PHE A 108 -26.60 -31.21 -29.39
N LYS A 109 -25.69 -31.10 -30.37
CA LYS A 109 -25.20 -32.21 -31.20
C LYS A 109 -23.67 -32.07 -31.34
N PRO A 110 -22.86 -33.12 -31.10
CA PRO A 110 -21.40 -33.04 -31.22
C PRO A 110 -20.86 -32.48 -32.54
N ALA A 111 -21.57 -32.70 -33.65
CA ALA A 111 -21.21 -32.19 -34.97
C ALA A 111 -21.49 -30.68 -35.17
N LEU A 112 -22.13 -30.02 -34.21
CA LEU A 112 -22.46 -28.59 -34.20
C LEU A 112 -21.84 -27.87 -32.99
N ALA A 113 -20.83 -28.45 -32.34
CA ALA A 113 -20.23 -27.89 -31.13
C ALA A 113 -19.66 -26.46 -31.33
N GLU A 114 -19.17 -26.15 -32.53
CA GLU A 114 -18.72 -24.80 -32.92
C GLU A 114 -19.89 -23.79 -32.92
N ASN A 115 -21.03 -24.15 -33.52
CA ASN A 115 -22.27 -23.36 -33.46
C ASN A 115 -22.73 -23.18 -32.01
N THR A 116 -22.82 -24.25 -31.22
CA THR A 116 -23.26 -24.18 -29.82
C THR A 116 -22.34 -23.29 -28.96
N ILE A 117 -21.03 -23.25 -29.25
CA ILE A 117 -20.10 -22.30 -28.61
C ILE A 117 -20.43 -20.86 -29.04
N GLN A 118 -20.67 -20.60 -30.31
CA GLN A 118 -21.04 -19.27 -30.81
C GLN A 118 -22.38 -18.78 -30.23
N ASP A 119 -23.40 -19.64 -30.22
CA ASP A 119 -24.72 -19.34 -29.67
C ASP A 119 -24.62 -19.03 -28.17
N LEU A 120 -23.89 -19.86 -27.40
CA LEU A 120 -23.61 -19.62 -25.98
C LEU A 120 -22.87 -18.30 -25.73
N MET A 121 -21.86 -17.97 -26.54
CA MET A 121 -21.14 -16.70 -26.41
C MET A 121 -22.00 -15.50 -26.75
N GLN A 122 -22.95 -15.63 -27.69
CA GLN A 122 -23.95 -14.60 -27.95
C GLN A 122 -24.86 -14.42 -26.73
N GLU A 123 -25.35 -15.49 -26.11
CA GLU A 123 -26.23 -15.40 -24.93
C GLU A 123 -25.56 -14.75 -23.71
N VAL A 124 -24.31 -15.10 -23.42
CA VAL A 124 -23.53 -14.42 -22.39
C VAL A 124 -23.28 -12.95 -22.77
N GLY A 125 -23.05 -12.68 -24.06
CA GLY A 125 -22.90 -11.34 -24.62
C GLY A 125 -24.14 -10.45 -24.41
N GLU A 126 -25.31 -10.91 -24.85
CA GLU A 126 -26.60 -10.22 -24.71
C GLU A 126 -26.90 -9.90 -23.24
N LEU A 127 -26.66 -10.85 -22.32
CA LEU A 127 -26.85 -10.66 -20.89
C LEU A 127 -25.90 -9.60 -20.30
N LEU A 128 -24.63 -9.58 -20.68
CA LEU A 128 -23.65 -8.63 -20.14
C LEU A 128 -23.75 -7.23 -20.81
N GLU A 129 -24.20 -7.16 -22.06
CA GLU A 129 -24.48 -5.90 -22.76
C GLU A 129 -25.77 -5.24 -22.24
N THR A 130 -26.84 -6.02 -22.04
CA THR A 130 -28.16 -5.54 -21.58
C THR A 130 -28.65 -6.18 -20.28
N PRO A 131 -27.90 -6.12 -19.15
CA PRO A 131 -28.18 -6.89 -17.93
C PRO A 131 -29.46 -6.55 -17.15
N GLY A 132 -30.34 -5.68 -17.69
CA GLY A 132 -31.68 -5.44 -17.15
C GLY A 132 -31.71 -5.18 -15.64
N ASP A 133 -32.43 -6.05 -14.93
CA ASP A 133 -32.62 -6.04 -13.49
C ASP A 133 -31.37 -6.43 -12.68
N LEU A 134 -30.37 -7.12 -13.25
CA LEU A 134 -29.11 -7.44 -12.56
C LEU A 134 -28.37 -6.18 -12.08
N LYS A 135 -28.53 -5.05 -12.79
CA LYS A 135 -27.97 -3.74 -12.39
C LYS A 135 -28.56 -3.18 -11.08
N THR A 136 -29.69 -3.72 -10.62
CA THR A 136 -30.41 -3.27 -9.41
C THR A 136 -30.16 -4.16 -8.19
N LEU A 137 -29.47 -5.29 -8.38
CA LEU A 137 -29.01 -6.16 -7.30
C LEU A 137 -27.92 -5.48 -6.46
N THR A 138 -27.75 -5.91 -5.21
CA THR A 138 -26.63 -5.45 -4.37
C THR A 138 -25.28 -5.85 -4.97
N PRO A 139 -24.17 -5.12 -4.70
CA PRO A 139 -22.85 -5.46 -5.25
C PRO A 139 -22.45 -6.92 -4.96
N SER A 140 -22.74 -7.42 -3.75
CA SER A 140 -22.47 -8.80 -3.37
C SER A 140 -23.26 -9.85 -4.16
N GLU A 141 -24.50 -9.54 -4.56
CA GLU A 141 -25.28 -10.40 -5.47
C GLU A 141 -24.72 -10.33 -6.91
N GLN A 142 -24.31 -9.14 -7.38
CA GLN A 142 -23.67 -8.98 -8.69
C GLN A 142 -22.34 -9.75 -8.75
N HIS A 143 -21.51 -9.70 -7.71
CA HIS A 143 -20.27 -10.49 -7.57
C HIS A 143 -20.56 -11.99 -7.53
N CYS A 144 -21.68 -12.43 -6.96
CA CYS A 144 -22.13 -13.83 -6.97
C CYS A 144 -22.54 -14.29 -8.38
N VAL A 145 -23.36 -13.50 -9.09
CA VAL A 145 -23.75 -13.77 -10.49
C VAL A 145 -22.52 -13.82 -11.40
N ALA A 146 -21.62 -12.84 -11.31
CA ALA A 146 -20.38 -12.83 -12.08
C ALA A 146 -19.50 -14.06 -11.80
N THR A 147 -19.38 -14.48 -10.53
CA THR A 147 -18.64 -15.70 -10.15
C THR A 147 -19.27 -16.95 -10.78
N ASN A 148 -20.60 -17.07 -10.75
CA ASN A 148 -21.31 -18.19 -11.37
C ASN A 148 -21.17 -18.19 -12.91
N LEU A 149 -21.23 -17.01 -13.55
CA LEU A 149 -21.07 -16.86 -14.99
C LEU A 149 -19.67 -17.23 -15.46
N LEU A 150 -18.61 -16.74 -14.78
CA LEU A 150 -17.22 -17.04 -15.13
C LEU A 150 -16.92 -18.55 -15.01
N ILE A 151 -17.26 -19.17 -13.88
CA ILE A 151 -16.98 -20.59 -13.63
C ILE A 151 -17.77 -21.49 -14.59
N GLY A 152 -19.08 -21.25 -14.75
CA GLY A 152 -19.92 -22.07 -15.62
C GLY A 152 -19.52 -21.98 -17.10
N LEU A 153 -19.14 -20.79 -17.56
CA LEU A 153 -18.65 -20.58 -18.92
C LEU A 153 -17.28 -21.26 -19.14
N GLU A 154 -16.34 -21.18 -18.19
CA GLU A 154 -15.07 -21.92 -18.25
C GLU A 154 -15.29 -23.44 -18.30
N ASP A 155 -16.18 -24.01 -17.48
CA ASP A 155 -16.46 -25.46 -17.48
C ASP A 155 -17.19 -25.93 -18.75
N ILE A 156 -18.23 -25.21 -19.20
CA ILE A 156 -18.97 -25.58 -20.42
C ILE A 156 -18.10 -25.46 -21.66
N LEU A 157 -17.32 -24.39 -21.81
CA LEU A 157 -16.39 -24.27 -22.94
C LEU A 157 -15.31 -25.36 -22.89
N ARG A 158 -14.86 -25.79 -21.70
CA ARG A 158 -13.95 -26.94 -21.54
C ARG A 158 -14.57 -28.25 -22.00
N VAL A 159 -15.88 -28.49 -21.78
CA VAL A 159 -16.55 -29.70 -22.27
C VAL A 159 -16.91 -29.60 -23.77
N LEU A 160 -17.50 -28.50 -24.23
CA LEU A 160 -17.83 -28.28 -25.65
C LEU A 160 -16.58 -28.38 -26.54
N SER A 161 -15.45 -27.81 -26.10
CA SER A 161 -14.20 -27.85 -26.84
C SER A 161 -13.56 -29.24 -26.92
N LYS A 162 -13.92 -30.20 -26.05
CA LYS A 162 -13.54 -31.60 -26.26
C LYS A 162 -14.05 -32.10 -27.62
N PHE A 163 -15.26 -31.72 -28.04
CA PHE A 163 -15.92 -32.22 -29.26
C PHE A 163 -15.35 -31.65 -30.57
N LEU A 164 -14.69 -30.50 -30.52
CA LEU A 164 -14.11 -29.81 -31.68
C LEU A 164 -13.01 -30.63 -32.41
N PRO A 165 -12.73 -30.31 -33.69
CA PRO A 165 -11.57 -30.85 -34.41
C PRO A 165 -10.24 -30.24 -33.92
N ASN A 166 -9.14 -30.94 -34.16
CA ASN A 166 -7.78 -30.43 -33.92
C ASN A 166 -7.51 -29.20 -34.80
N GLY A 167 -7.02 -28.10 -34.20
CA GLY A 167 -6.80 -26.83 -34.89
C GLY A 167 -6.80 -25.63 -33.94
N GLN A 168 -6.97 -24.44 -34.50
CA GLN A 168 -7.28 -23.21 -33.76
C GLN A 168 -8.63 -22.68 -34.23
N LEU A 169 -9.50 -22.37 -33.28
CA LEU A 169 -10.79 -21.73 -33.46
C LEU A 169 -10.73 -20.33 -32.86
N THR A 170 -11.32 -19.35 -33.53
CA THR A 170 -11.56 -18.02 -32.94
C THR A 170 -12.99 -17.60 -33.27
N VAL A 171 -13.75 -17.22 -32.24
CA VAL A 171 -15.17 -16.84 -32.33
C VAL A 171 -15.31 -15.41 -31.80
N HIS A 172 -16.10 -14.59 -32.48
CA HIS A 172 -16.45 -13.23 -32.06
C HIS A 172 -17.98 -13.14 -31.96
N ALA A 173 -18.50 -12.74 -30.80
CA ALA A 173 -19.93 -12.51 -30.61
C ALA A 173 -20.29 -11.01 -30.73
N PRO A 174 -21.56 -10.64 -31.01
CA PRO A 174 -21.95 -9.26 -31.29
C PRO A 174 -21.59 -8.26 -30.18
N ALA A 175 -21.67 -8.67 -28.92
CA ALA A 175 -21.40 -7.85 -27.73
C ALA A 175 -19.89 -7.63 -27.43
N GLY A 176 -18.99 -7.98 -28.36
CA GLY A 176 -17.54 -7.87 -28.18
C GLY A 176 -16.89 -9.01 -27.39
N THR A 177 -17.65 -10.03 -26.98
CA THR A 177 -17.10 -11.27 -26.39
C THR A 177 -16.29 -12.02 -27.45
N GLU A 178 -15.00 -12.22 -27.20
CA GLU A 178 -14.10 -12.98 -28.08
C GLU A 178 -13.63 -14.25 -27.40
N LEU A 179 -13.52 -15.35 -28.14
CA LEU A 179 -12.91 -16.61 -27.72
C LEU A 179 -11.81 -16.98 -28.72
N SER A 180 -10.59 -17.24 -28.25
CA SER A 180 -9.57 -17.93 -29.04
C SER A 180 -9.19 -19.23 -28.34
N LEU A 181 -9.23 -20.33 -29.08
CA LEU A 181 -9.14 -21.68 -28.54
C LEU A 181 -8.30 -22.57 -29.46
N LYS A 182 -7.50 -23.46 -28.88
CA LYS A 182 -6.63 -24.38 -29.62
C LYS A 182 -6.77 -25.81 -29.09
N VAL A 183 -7.00 -26.75 -30.00
CA VAL A 183 -7.13 -28.19 -29.73
C VAL A 183 -5.99 -28.94 -30.43
N GLN A 184 -5.21 -29.73 -29.69
CA GLN A 184 -4.03 -30.42 -30.21
C GLN A 184 -3.71 -31.68 -29.39
N GLU A 185 -3.45 -32.81 -30.06
CA GLU A 185 -3.21 -34.10 -29.39
C GLU A 185 -1.86 -34.19 -28.69
N GLN A 186 -0.78 -33.71 -29.31
CA GLN A 186 0.55 -33.64 -28.69
C GLN A 186 1.32 -32.41 -29.17
N GLY A 187 2.10 -31.78 -28.28
CA GLY A 187 2.95 -30.64 -28.58
C GLY A 187 4.01 -30.42 -27.51
N ILE A 188 5.22 -30.04 -27.92
CA ILE A 188 6.35 -29.69 -27.03
C ILE A 188 6.87 -28.32 -27.46
N ARG A 189 5.99 -27.30 -27.41
CA ARG A 189 6.28 -25.93 -27.85
C ARG A 189 5.40 -24.94 -27.08
N ASP A 190 5.91 -23.73 -26.91
CA ASP A 190 5.10 -22.62 -26.44
C ASP A 190 3.92 -22.34 -27.39
N VAL A 191 2.76 -22.07 -26.80
CA VAL A 191 1.55 -21.66 -27.51
C VAL A 191 1.19 -20.24 -27.11
N THR A 192 1.03 -19.39 -28.14
CA THR A 192 0.42 -18.07 -27.99
C THR A 192 -1.02 -18.16 -28.50
N LEU A 193 -1.98 -17.74 -27.68
CA LEU A 193 -3.34 -17.39 -28.13
C LEU A 193 -3.48 -15.86 -28.11
N GLY A 194 -4.29 -15.32 -29.01
CA GLY A 194 -4.40 -13.88 -29.20
C GLY A 194 -5.81 -13.45 -29.59
N GLN A 195 -6.17 -12.28 -29.09
CA GLN A 195 -7.46 -11.61 -29.19
C GLN A 195 -7.21 -10.12 -29.42
N SER A 196 -8.27 -9.35 -29.68
CA SER A 196 -8.22 -7.91 -29.91
C SER A 196 -7.65 -7.16 -28.69
N HIS A 197 -8.00 -7.61 -27.47
CA HIS A 197 -7.62 -6.96 -26.21
C HIS A 197 -6.65 -7.78 -25.33
N ALA A 198 -6.40 -9.05 -25.65
CA ALA A 198 -5.63 -9.97 -24.80
C ALA A 198 -4.70 -10.90 -25.60
N LYS A 199 -3.57 -11.29 -25.02
CA LYS A 199 -2.73 -12.39 -25.50
C LYS A 199 -2.25 -13.24 -24.32
N MET A 200 -2.24 -14.56 -24.48
CA MET A 200 -1.77 -15.51 -23.49
C MET A 200 -0.64 -16.37 -24.09
N GLN A 201 0.44 -16.56 -23.33
CA GLN A 201 1.61 -17.34 -23.70
C GLN A 201 1.92 -18.38 -22.61
N LEU A 202 1.98 -19.65 -23.00
CA LEU A 202 2.20 -20.78 -22.11
C LEU A 202 3.01 -21.89 -22.79
N ASN A 203 3.73 -22.69 -22.01
CA ASN A 203 4.27 -23.97 -22.45
C ASN A 203 3.15 -25.02 -22.52
N TRP A 204 3.10 -25.87 -23.55
CA TRP A 204 2.10 -26.93 -23.68
C TRP A 204 2.12 -27.95 -22.53
N ASP A 205 3.25 -28.10 -21.83
CA ASP A 205 3.41 -29.01 -20.69
C ASP A 205 2.41 -28.73 -19.54
N VAL A 206 1.85 -27.52 -19.42
CA VAL A 206 0.82 -27.21 -18.38
C VAL A 206 -0.62 -27.57 -18.82
N VAL A 207 -0.81 -27.87 -20.10
CA VAL A 207 -2.13 -28.12 -20.72
C VAL A 207 -2.53 -29.60 -20.63
N GLN A 208 -1.55 -30.50 -20.68
CA GLN A 208 -1.78 -31.93 -20.72
C GLN A 208 -2.19 -32.48 -19.36
N GLU A 209 -3.32 -33.18 -19.34
CA GLU A 209 -3.80 -33.94 -18.20
C GLU A 209 -3.14 -35.34 -18.23
N SER A 210 -2.48 -35.74 -17.14
CA SER A 210 -1.48 -36.83 -17.13
C SER A 210 -2.01 -38.24 -17.40
N SER A 211 -3.33 -38.41 -17.56
CA SER A 211 -4.02 -39.71 -17.57
C SER A 211 -5.00 -39.92 -18.73
N ASP A 212 -5.25 -38.93 -19.60
CA ASP A 212 -6.28 -39.03 -20.65
C ASP A 212 -5.67 -39.11 -22.07
N PHE A 213 -6.11 -40.09 -22.87
CA PHE A 213 -5.67 -40.31 -24.26
C PHE A 213 -6.50 -39.45 -25.26
N GLY A 214 -6.80 -38.22 -24.83
CA GLY A 214 -7.63 -37.24 -25.54
C GLY A 214 -6.82 -36.12 -26.21
N PRO A 215 -7.41 -35.38 -27.15
CA PRO A 215 -6.83 -34.11 -27.59
C PRO A 215 -6.85 -33.12 -26.42
N SER A 216 -5.70 -32.53 -26.09
CA SER A 216 -5.64 -31.48 -25.07
C SER A 216 -6.05 -30.13 -25.68
N MET A 217 -6.70 -29.28 -24.89
CA MET A 217 -7.15 -27.96 -25.33
C MET A 217 -6.70 -26.85 -24.38
N VAL A 218 -6.59 -25.65 -24.93
CA VAL A 218 -6.41 -24.40 -24.19
C VAL A 218 -7.28 -23.31 -24.82
N GLY A 219 -7.97 -22.54 -23.98
CA GLY A 219 -8.89 -21.48 -24.37
C GLY A 219 -8.63 -20.19 -23.61
N LEU A 220 -8.89 -19.07 -24.29
CA LEU A 220 -8.85 -17.71 -23.77
C LEU A 220 -10.14 -17.02 -24.20
N ILE A 221 -10.92 -16.47 -23.27
CA ILE A 221 -12.17 -15.75 -23.58
C ILE A 221 -12.16 -14.37 -22.91
N SER A 222 -12.45 -13.32 -23.67
CA SER A 222 -12.63 -11.95 -23.16
C SER A 222 -14.12 -11.65 -22.99
N THR A 223 -14.50 -11.05 -21.87
CA THR A 223 -15.89 -10.72 -21.51
C THR A 223 -16.03 -9.23 -21.12
N PRO A 224 -16.05 -8.30 -22.10
CA PRO A 224 -16.00 -6.85 -21.82
C PRO A 224 -17.08 -6.35 -20.85
N GLY A 225 -18.32 -6.85 -20.99
CA GLY A 225 -19.43 -6.44 -20.12
C GLY A 225 -19.35 -6.96 -18.67
N MET A 226 -18.48 -7.93 -18.37
CA MET A 226 -18.34 -8.53 -17.03
C MET A 226 -17.87 -7.51 -15.98
N GLY A 227 -17.06 -6.53 -16.39
CA GLY A 227 -16.58 -5.46 -15.51
C GLY A 227 -17.69 -4.60 -14.89
N ARG A 228 -18.91 -4.64 -15.43
CA ARG A 228 -20.09 -3.97 -14.86
C ARG A 228 -20.61 -4.68 -13.61
N LEU A 229 -20.57 -6.02 -13.59
CA LEU A 229 -20.99 -6.85 -12.45
C LEU A 229 -19.87 -6.99 -11.40
N LEU A 230 -18.61 -6.80 -11.80
CA LEU A 230 -17.42 -6.81 -10.93
C LEU A 230 -16.97 -5.41 -10.48
N ALA A 231 -17.80 -4.39 -10.70
CA ALA A 231 -17.58 -3.04 -10.19
C ALA A 231 -17.53 -3.05 -8.65
N GLU A 232 -16.70 -2.15 -8.09
CA GLU A 232 -16.51 -1.96 -6.64
C GLU A 232 -16.09 -3.24 -5.86
N ALA A 233 -15.68 -4.30 -6.55
CA ALA A 233 -15.26 -5.54 -5.91
C ALA A 233 -13.94 -5.33 -5.14
N PRO A 234 -13.80 -5.91 -3.93
CA PRO A 234 -12.65 -5.66 -3.08
C PRO A 234 -11.36 -6.28 -3.65
N LEU A 235 -10.27 -5.50 -3.60
CA LEU A 235 -8.92 -5.93 -4.00
C LEU A 235 -8.10 -6.36 -2.78
N VAL A 236 -7.66 -7.62 -2.78
CA VAL A 236 -6.77 -8.21 -1.77
C VAL A 236 -5.35 -8.31 -2.34
N LEU A 237 -4.43 -7.58 -1.72
CA LEU A 237 -3.02 -7.58 -2.10
C LEU A 237 -2.31 -8.84 -1.59
N ASP A 238 -1.28 -9.27 -2.32
CA ASP A 238 -0.33 -10.28 -1.84
C ASP A 238 0.39 -9.75 -0.58
N PRO A 239 0.56 -10.55 0.49
CA PRO A 239 1.19 -10.09 1.72
C PRO A 239 2.57 -9.44 1.55
N GLU A 240 3.41 -9.92 0.61
CA GLU A 240 4.74 -9.33 0.36
C GLU A 240 4.62 -7.96 -0.32
N LYS A 241 3.66 -7.78 -1.24
CA LYS A 241 3.35 -6.46 -1.79
C LYS A 241 2.74 -5.55 -0.73
N GLN A 242 1.84 -6.06 0.10
CA GLN A 242 1.13 -5.26 1.10
C GLN A 242 2.08 -4.72 2.17
N THR A 243 3.11 -5.46 2.58
CA THR A 243 4.16 -4.91 3.46
C THR A 243 4.99 -3.83 2.76
N VAL A 244 5.43 -4.05 1.51
CA VAL A 244 6.20 -3.05 0.74
C VAL A 244 5.40 -1.76 0.53
N LEU A 245 4.12 -1.86 0.18
CA LEU A 245 3.24 -0.71 -0.07
C LEU A 245 2.93 0.05 1.25
N HIS A 246 2.73 -0.67 2.36
CA HIS A 246 2.57 -0.08 3.69
C HIS A 246 3.87 0.56 4.22
N GLU A 247 5.04 0.01 3.87
CA GLU A 247 6.35 0.57 4.20
C GLU A 247 6.68 1.81 3.34
N ALA A 248 6.25 1.84 2.08
CA ALA A 248 6.40 2.98 1.18
C ALA A 248 5.47 4.15 1.52
N HIS A 249 4.19 3.86 1.78
CA HIS A 249 3.12 4.87 1.77
C HIS A 249 2.41 5.11 3.11
N LYS A 250 2.70 4.33 4.17
CA LYS A 250 2.19 4.57 5.55
C LYS A 250 0.65 4.76 5.68
N GLY A 251 -0.12 4.24 4.73
CA GLY A 251 -1.58 4.24 4.76
C GLY A 251 -2.15 2.88 5.17
N VAL A 252 -3.27 2.89 5.87
CA VAL A 252 -4.06 1.69 6.14
C VAL A 252 -4.80 1.30 4.85
N LEU A 253 -4.25 0.31 4.13
CA LEU A 253 -4.81 -0.26 2.89
C LEU A 253 -6.06 -1.12 3.18
N GLN A 254 -7.13 -0.49 3.65
CA GLN A 254 -8.38 -1.15 4.01
C GLN A 254 -9.46 -0.88 2.96
N GLY A 255 -9.64 -1.82 2.03
CA GLY A 255 -10.68 -1.77 1.00
C GLY A 255 -10.42 -0.69 -0.05
N VAL A 256 -9.28 -0.78 -0.76
CA VAL A 256 -8.95 0.19 -1.81
C VAL A 256 -10.02 0.14 -2.91
N PRO A 257 -10.72 1.24 -3.23
CA PRO A 257 -11.61 1.29 -4.38
C PRO A 257 -10.76 1.13 -5.64
N SER A 258 -11.01 0.05 -6.38
CA SER A 258 -10.21 -0.34 -7.54
C SER A 258 -11.03 -0.26 -8.83
N VAL A 259 -10.43 0.34 -9.85
CA VAL A 259 -11.06 0.61 -11.15
C VAL A 259 -10.51 -0.39 -12.17
N LEU A 260 -11.40 -1.09 -12.86
CA LEU A 260 -11.03 -2.04 -13.91
C LEU A 260 -10.51 -1.29 -15.15
N LEU A 261 -9.30 -1.59 -15.61
CA LEU A 261 -8.69 -0.94 -16.79
C LEU A 261 -8.87 -1.74 -18.09
N SER A 262 -8.95 -3.06 -17.98
CA SER A 262 -9.11 -4.01 -19.09
C SER A 262 -10.45 -4.72 -19.04
N ASP A 263 -10.79 -5.43 -20.12
CA ASP A 263 -11.80 -6.48 -20.06
C ASP A 263 -11.40 -7.59 -19.06
N VAL A 264 -12.38 -8.38 -18.64
CA VAL A 264 -12.16 -9.59 -17.83
C VAL A 264 -11.90 -10.77 -18.77
N ILE A 265 -10.76 -11.43 -18.62
CA ILE A 265 -10.29 -12.47 -19.52
C ILE A 265 -10.08 -13.79 -18.77
N SER A 266 -10.84 -14.82 -19.15
CA SER A 266 -10.79 -16.16 -18.55
C SER A 266 -9.92 -17.10 -19.35
N ALA A 267 -9.06 -17.85 -18.66
CA ALA A 267 -8.12 -18.79 -19.26
C ALA A 267 -8.36 -20.21 -18.73
N PHE A 268 -8.61 -21.16 -19.64
CA PHE A 268 -8.95 -22.54 -19.29
C PHE A 268 -8.20 -23.55 -20.17
N THR A 269 -8.02 -24.77 -19.65
CA THR A 269 -7.29 -25.88 -20.29
C THR A 269 -8.04 -27.19 -20.09
N SER A 270 -7.59 -28.29 -20.70
CA SER A 270 -8.07 -29.63 -20.33
C SER A 270 -7.86 -29.90 -18.84
N ASN A 271 -6.60 -29.84 -18.39
CA ASN A 271 -6.20 -30.03 -17.00
C ASN A 271 -7.04 -29.16 -16.03
N ARG A 272 -7.61 -29.80 -14.99
CA ARG A 272 -8.37 -29.14 -13.92
C ARG A 272 -7.48 -28.59 -12.79
N ASP A 273 -6.29 -29.15 -12.57
CA ASP A 273 -5.35 -28.72 -11.51
C ASP A 273 -4.52 -27.50 -11.93
N THR A 274 -5.20 -26.37 -12.14
CA THR A 274 -4.59 -25.12 -12.64
C THR A 274 -4.03 -24.20 -11.55
N GLN A 275 -4.10 -24.59 -10.27
CA GLN A 275 -3.76 -23.72 -9.12
C GLN A 275 -2.25 -23.57 -8.87
N ASN A 276 -1.42 -24.52 -9.31
CA ASN A 276 0.04 -24.51 -9.15
C ASN A 276 0.70 -25.06 -10.43
N LEU A 277 0.92 -24.20 -11.42
CA LEU A 277 1.53 -24.58 -12.69
C LEU A 277 3.05 -24.78 -12.56
N SER A 278 3.58 -25.78 -13.26
CA SER A 278 5.03 -26.09 -13.31
C SER A 278 5.87 -24.99 -13.99
N SER A 279 5.25 -24.22 -14.88
CA SER A 279 5.83 -23.02 -15.50
C SER A 279 4.79 -21.88 -15.50
N PRO A 280 5.18 -20.64 -15.20
CA PRO A 280 4.23 -19.52 -15.13
C PRO A 280 3.76 -19.09 -16.52
N VAL A 281 2.49 -18.68 -16.61
CA VAL A 281 1.83 -18.24 -17.84
C VAL A 281 1.94 -16.71 -17.94
N THR A 282 2.26 -16.22 -19.13
CA THR A 282 2.39 -14.78 -19.39
C THR A 282 1.18 -14.26 -20.16
N PHE A 283 0.59 -13.18 -19.65
CA PHE A 283 -0.57 -12.50 -20.21
C PHE A 283 -0.20 -11.08 -20.62
N ILE A 284 -0.66 -10.62 -21.78
CA ILE A 284 -0.48 -9.25 -22.26
C ILE A 284 -1.87 -8.66 -22.48
N PHE A 285 -2.23 -7.70 -21.63
CA PHE A 285 -3.51 -6.98 -21.69
C PHE A 285 -3.32 -5.67 -22.43
N SER A 286 -4.24 -5.37 -23.34
CA SER A 286 -4.36 -4.05 -23.97
C SER A 286 -5.47 -3.28 -23.24
N HIS A 287 -5.18 -2.07 -22.79
CA HIS A 287 -6.11 -1.22 -22.07
C HIS A 287 -6.14 0.19 -22.66
N HIS A 288 -7.13 0.97 -22.24
CA HIS A 288 -7.17 2.40 -22.58
C HIS A 288 -5.92 3.12 -22.05
N SER A 289 -5.54 4.23 -22.69
CA SER A 289 -4.31 4.94 -22.37
C SER A 289 -4.43 5.61 -21.00
N VAL A 290 -3.70 5.09 -19.99
CA VAL A 290 -3.67 5.67 -18.64
C VAL A 290 -2.23 5.72 -18.15
N THR A 291 -1.69 6.94 -18.01
CA THR A 291 -0.50 7.21 -17.19
C THR A 291 -0.95 7.29 -15.72
N PRO A 292 -0.52 6.38 -14.82
CA PRO A 292 -0.90 6.44 -13.41
C PRO A 292 -0.39 7.74 -12.76
N GLY A 293 -1.23 8.38 -11.97
CA GLY A 293 -0.83 9.51 -11.14
C GLY A 293 0.12 9.10 -10.00
N PRO A 294 0.74 10.06 -9.29
CA PRO A 294 1.67 9.81 -8.18
C PRO A 294 1.00 9.25 -6.90
N ARG A 295 -0.25 8.78 -7.00
CA ARG A 295 -1.01 8.07 -5.96
C ARG A 295 -1.75 6.84 -6.51
N GLU A 296 -1.39 6.37 -7.70
CA GLU A 296 -2.07 5.28 -8.40
C GLU A 296 -1.09 4.18 -8.79
N GLU A 297 -1.46 2.92 -8.53
CA GLU A 297 -0.68 1.75 -8.94
C GLU A 297 -1.55 0.78 -9.75
N VAL A 298 -0.92 0.09 -10.71
CA VAL A 298 -1.56 -0.83 -11.66
C VAL A 298 -1.26 -2.27 -11.27
N PHE A 299 -2.31 -3.05 -11.01
CA PHE A 299 -2.24 -4.40 -10.49
C PHE A 299 -2.72 -5.43 -11.52
N CYS A 300 -1.88 -6.44 -11.76
CA CYS A 300 -2.30 -7.71 -12.33
C CYS A 300 -3.06 -8.51 -11.27
N ALA A 301 -4.37 -8.74 -11.46
CA ALA A 301 -5.20 -9.48 -10.51
C ALA A 301 -5.99 -10.62 -11.18
N PHE A 302 -6.44 -11.56 -10.35
CA PHE A 302 -7.35 -12.65 -10.73
C PHE A 302 -8.58 -12.66 -9.82
N TRP A 303 -9.68 -13.21 -10.33
CA TRP A 303 -10.92 -13.36 -9.59
C TRP A 303 -10.86 -14.61 -8.70
N LYS A 304 -10.91 -14.41 -7.38
CA LYS A 304 -10.83 -15.48 -6.40
C LYS A 304 -12.21 -15.73 -5.79
N HIS A 305 -12.82 -16.87 -6.14
CA HIS A 305 -14.10 -17.30 -5.58
C HIS A 305 -13.96 -17.60 -4.07
N GLY A 306 -14.89 -17.10 -3.26
CA GLY A 306 -15.03 -17.45 -1.85
C GLY A 306 -15.99 -18.62 -1.63
N GLN A 307 -15.87 -19.31 -0.50
CA GLN A 307 -16.74 -20.44 -0.13
C GLN A 307 -18.21 -20.05 0.06
N ASN A 308 -18.49 -18.75 0.23
CA ASN A 308 -19.83 -18.21 0.47
C ASN A 308 -20.50 -17.65 -0.82
N GLY A 309 -19.99 -18.00 -2.01
CA GLY A 309 -20.47 -17.47 -3.30
C GLY A 309 -19.91 -16.10 -3.69
N TYR A 310 -19.51 -15.28 -2.71
CA TYR A 310 -18.85 -13.99 -2.95
C TYR A 310 -17.40 -14.18 -3.38
N GLY A 311 -17.03 -13.64 -4.55
CA GLY A 311 -15.64 -13.53 -5.00
C GLY A 311 -14.98 -12.19 -4.65
N HIS A 312 -13.68 -12.09 -4.90
CA HIS A 312 -12.89 -10.86 -4.72
C HIS A 312 -11.70 -10.86 -5.70
N TRP A 313 -11.14 -9.68 -5.99
CA TRP A 313 -9.89 -9.58 -6.73
C TRP A 313 -8.71 -9.91 -5.83
N ALA A 314 -7.79 -10.75 -6.30
CA ALA A 314 -6.57 -11.12 -5.59
C ALA A 314 -5.34 -10.95 -6.48
N THR A 315 -4.18 -10.68 -5.90
CA THR A 315 -2.90 -10.54 -6.64
C THR A 315 -1.87 -11.64 -6.31
N THR A 316 -2.23 -12.58 -5.42
CA THR A 316 -1.35 -13.66 -4.97
C THR A 316 -0.92 -14.59 -6.11
N GLY A 317 0.38 -14.75 -6.33
CA GLY A 317 0.89 -15.56 -7.44
C GLY A 317 0.82 -14.90 -8.82
N CYS A 318 0.48 -13.61 -8.91
CA CYS A 318 0.52 -12.80 -10.13
C CYS A 318 1.46 -11.59 -9.98
N ARG A 319 2.44 -11.48 -10.89
CA ARG A 319 3.38 -10.35 -10.96
C ARG A 319 3.22 -9.55 -12.25
N MET A 320 3.28 -8.23 -12.15
CA MET A 320 3.52 -7.37 -13.30
C MET A 320 4.98 -7.54 -13.73
N VAL A 321 5.21 -7.68 -15.03
CA VAL A 321 6.56 -7.81 -15.64
C VAL A 321 6.95 -6.53 -16.35
N ALA A 322 5.99 -5.88 -17.02
CA ALA A 322 6.14 -4.58 -17.64
C ALA A 322 4.77 -3.88 -17.70
N THR A 323 4.76 -2.56 -17.63
CA THR A 323 3.60 -1.72 -17.94
C THR A 323 4.04 -0.57 -18.86
N GLY A 324 3.13 -0.13 -19.71
CA GLY A 324 3.26 1.02 -20.58
C GLY A 324 1.86 1.52 -20.95
N ASP A 325 1.77 2.75 -21.44
CA ASP A 325 0.55 3.59 -21.46
C ASP A 325 -0.75 2.85 -21.88
N THR A 326 -0.67 1.97 -22.88
CA THR A 326 -1.81 1.21 -23.43
C THR A 326 -1.71 -0.32 -23.26
N SER A 327 -0.70 -0.84 -22.56
CA SER A 327 -0.54 -2.29 -22.40
C SER A 327 0.24 -2.70 -21.15
N THR A 328 -0.30 -3.68 -20.42
CA THR A 328 0.35 -4.25 -19.22
C THR A 328 0.61 -5.74 -19.42
N THR A 329 1.84 -6.17 -19.13
CA THR A 329 2.29 -7.57 -19.19
C THR A 329 2.35 -8.15 -17.79
N CYS A 330 1.56 -9.20 -17.57
CA CYS A 330 1.44 -9.94 -16.34
C CYS A 330 2.03 -11.35 -16.48
N GLN A 331 2.44 -11.95 -15.37
CA GLN A 331 2.85 -13.34 -15.32
C GLN A 331 2.29 -13.99 -14.04
N CYS A 332 1.56 -15.09 -14.19
CA CYS A 332 0.85 -15.76 -13.11
C CYS A 332 1.22 -17.25 -13.01
N THR A 333 1.18 -17.81 -11.80
CA THR A 333 1.50 -19.23 -11.52
C THR A 333 0.28 -20.17 -11.59
N HIS A 334 -0.86 -19.66 -12.03
CA HIS A 334 -2.14 -20.36 -12.08
C HIS A 334 -2.97 -19.91 -13.29
N LEU A 335 -4.08 -20.61 -13.60
CA LEU A 335 -5.12 -20.13 -14.51
C LEU A 335 -6.42 -19.81 -13.75
N SER A 336 -7.11 -18.76 -14.20
CA SER A 336 -8.37 -18.25 -13.65
C SER A 336 -8.95 -17.21 -14.62
N SER A 337 -9.89 -16.40 -14.13
CA SER A 337 -10.35 -15.16 -14.75
C SER A 337 -9.52 -13.97 -14.25
N PHE A 338 -8.93 -13.19 -15.17
CA PHE A 338 -7.95 -12.14 -14.89
C PHE A 338 -8.38 -10.76 -15.38
N ALA A 339 -7.84 -9.70 -14.77
CA ALA A 339 -7.96 -8.34 -15.25
C ALA A 339 -6.81 -7.44 -14.77
N ILE A 340 -6.67 -6.27 -15.40
CA ILE A 340 -5.86 -5.17 -14.91
C ILE A 340 -6.74 -4.23 -14.08
N LEU A 341 -6.32 -3.90 -12.87
CA LEU A 341 -6.97 -2.90 -12.02
C LEU A 341 -6.02 -1.75 -11.68
N MET A 342 -6.55 -0.53 -11.63
CA MET A 342 -5.90 0.61 -10.99
C MET A 342 -6.44 0.77 -9.57
N ALA A 343 -5.56 0.96 -8.60
CA ALA A 343 -5.96 1.22 -7.21
C ALA A 343 -5.27 2.50 -6.71
N HIS A 344 -6.05 3.41 -6.15
CA HIS A 344 -5.56 4.70 -5.65
C HIS A 344 -5.18 4.56 -4.17
N TYR A 345 -3.93 4.85 -3.80
CA TYR A 345 -3.47 4.77 -2.42
C TYR A 345 -3.59 6.13 -1.73
N ASP A 346 -4.51 6.22 -0.77
CA ASP A 346 -4.66 7.41 0.06
C ASP A 346 -3.54 7.45 1.11
N VAL A 347 -2.44 8.14 0.76
CA VAL A 347 -1.43 8.55 1.73
C VAL A 347 -2.10 9.58 2.64
N GLN A 348 -2.39 9.18 3.88
CA GLN A 348 -2.91 10.08 4.91
C GLN A 348 -2.07 11.36 4.96
N GLU A 349 -2.59 12.45 4.40
CA GLU A 349 -1.85 13.71 4.33
C GLU A 349 -1.54 14.18 5.75
N GLU A 350 -0.32 14.69 5.96
CA GLU A 350 0.05 15.21 7.28
C GLU A 350 -0.93 16.33 7.64
N ASP A 351 -1.64 16.13 8.76
CA ASP A 351 -2.65 17.07 9.24
C ASP A 351 -2.11 18.50 9.14
N PRO A 352 -2.72 19.38 8.34
CA PRO A 352 -2.16 20.69 8.02
C PRO A 352 -1.97 21.54 9.28
N LEU A 353 -2.70 21.25 10.37
CA LEU A 353 -2.47 21.84 11.69
C LEU A 353 -1.16 21.35 12.32
N LEU A 354 -0.86 20.05 12.28
CA LEU A 354 0.40 19.48 12.77
C LEU A 354 1.60 19.95 11.94
N ALA A 355 1.46 20.01 10.61
CA ALA A 355 2.47 20.57 9.72
C ALA A 355 2.73 22.05 10.06
N ALA A 356 1.69 22.88 10.16
CA ALA A 356 1.83 24.29 10.53
C ALA A 356 2.47 24.48 11.92
N ILE A 357 2.05 23.70 12.93
CA ILE A 357 2.65 23.72 14.27
C ILE A 357 4.13 23.32 14.21
N THR A 358 4.49 22.34 13.39
CA THR A 358 5.88 21.88 13.23
C THR A 358 6.73 22.96 12.57
N TYR A 359 6.37 23.43 11.37
CA TYR A 359 7.17 24.41 10.63
C TYR A 359 7.25 25.78 11.32
N VAL A 360 6.12 26.33 11.79
CA VAL A 360 6.10 27.65 12.46
C VAL A 360 6.69 27.56 13.87
N GLY A 361 6.37 26.49 14.62
CA GLY A 361 6.85 26.28 15.98
C GLY A 361 8.35 26.04 16.04
N LEU A 362 8.89 25.09 15.26
CA LEU A 362 10.33 24.83 15.23
C LEU A 362 11.09 26.01 14.61
N GLY A 363 10.52 26.70 13.60
CA GLY A 363 11.11 27.91 13.03
C GLY A 363 11.29 29.03 14.06
N LEU A 364 10.28 29.30 14.88
CA LEU A 364 10.38 30.26 15.99
C LEU A 364 11.35 29.77 17.08
N SER A 365 11.34 28.47 17.39
CA SER A 365 12.28 27.85 18.34
C SER A 365 13.74 28.02 17.91
N LEU A 366 14.04 27.78 16.63
CA LEU A 366 15.35 27.96 16.01
C LEU A 366 15.84 29.41 16.12
N LEU A 367 14.97 30.40 15.87
CA LEU A 367 15.30 31.81 16.03
C LEU A 367 15.65 32.15 17.50
N CYS A 368 14.86 31.65 18.47
CA CYS A 368 15.16 31.84 19.90
C CYS A 368 16.46 31.15 20.33
N LEU A 369 16.72 29.93 19.87
CA LEU A 369 17.96 29.19 20.16
C LEU A 369 19.20 29.89 19.56
N LEU A 370 19.10 30.39 18.32
CA LEU A 370 20.16 31.17 17.69
C LEU A 370 20.47 32.45 18.48
N LEU A 371 19.44 33.21 18.86
CA LEU A 371 19.60 34.42 19.68
C LEU A 371 20.20 34.12 21.06
N ALA A 372 19.82 33.00 21.69
CA ALA A 372 20.41 32.55 22.96
C ALA A 372 21.89 32.19 22.80
N ALA A 373 22.24 31.37 21.79
CA ALA A 373 23.60 30.95 21.52
C ALA A 373 24.52 32.16 21.21
N LEU A 374 24.08 33.05 20.31
CA LEU A 374 24.79 34.30 20.00
C LEU A 374 25.00 35.17 21.27
N THR A 375 23.99 35.25 22.14
CA THR A 375 24.08 36.03 23.38
C THR A 375 25.14 35.46 24.32
N PHE A 376 25.20 34.14 24.54
CA PHE A 376 26.23 33.54 25.39
C PHE A 376 27.64 33.57 24.77
N LEU A 377 27.75 33.50 23.43
CA LEU A 377 29.03 33.59 22.72
C LEU A 377 29.62 35.01 22.73
N LEU A 378 28.79 36.03 22.50
CA LEU A 378 29.21 37.43 22.46
C LEU A 378 29.45 38.00 23.87
N CYS A 379 28.64 37.64 24.86
CA CYS A 379 28.77 38.13 26.23
C CYS A 379 29.78 37.32 27.06
N LYS A 380 31.06 37.28 26.65
CA LYS A 380 32.16 36.60 27.37
C LYS A 380 32.21 36.92 28.88
N THR A 381 31.84 38.13 29.29
CA THR A 381 31.73 38.57 30.70
C THR A 381 30.74 37.76 31.55
N ILE A 382 29.82 37.01 30.93
CA ILE A 382 28.80 36.18 31.59
C ILE A 382 29.17 34.68 31.51
N GLN A 383 30.29 34.32 30.87
CA GLN A 383 30.64 32.93 30.56
C GLN A 383 31.18 32.18 31.79
N ASN A 384 30.26 31.53 32.50
CA ASN A 384 30.51 30.63 33.63
C ASN A 384 30.13 29.19 33.23
N THR A 385 30.41 28.22 34.10
CA THR A 385 30.17 26.78 33.84
C THR A 385 28.69 26.51 33.50
N SER A 386 27.74 27.10 34.23
CA SER A 386 26.30 26.98 33.93
C SER A 386 25.94 27.50 32.53
N THR A 387 26.38 28.72 32.17
CA THR A 387 26.09 29.30 30.84
C THR A 387 26.82 28.58 29.71
N SER A 388 27.97 27.94 29.99
CA SER A 388 28.61 27.03 29.06
C SER A 388 27.79 25.76 28.81
N ILE A 389 27.13 25.19 29.83
CA ILE A 389 26.23 24.04 29.68
C ILE A 389 24.99 24.44 28.87
N HIS A 390 24.31 25.54 29.24
CA HIS A 390 23.14 26.04 28.51
C HIS A 390 23.47 26.37 27.04
N LEU A 391 24.67 26.90 26.76
CA LEU A 391 25.14 27.18 25.39
C LEU A 391 25.34 25.90 24.57
N GLN A 392 25.98 24.86 25.12
CA GLN A 392 26.20 23.61 24.39
C GLN A 392 24.87 22.87 24.16
N LEU A 393 23.96 22.88 25.15
CA LEU A 393 22.59 22.37 24.99
C LEU A 393 21.84 23.12 23.87
N ALA A 394 21.89 24.46 23.86
CA ALA A 394 21.25 25.27 22.83
C ALA A 394 21.82 25.03 21.43
N ILE A 395 23.15 24.82 21.30
CA ILE A 395 23.79 24.45 20.02
C ILE A 395 23.32 23.06 19.56
N CYS A 396 23.27 22.06 20.45
CA CYS A 396 22.81 20.72 20.10
C CYS A 396 21.36 20.72 19.60
N LEU A 397 20.46 21.40 20.33
CA LEU A 397 19.05 21.53 19.97
C LEU A 397 18.85 22.33 18.67
N PHE A 398 19.61 23.42 18.47
CA PHE A 398 19.57 24.21 17.24
C PHE A 398 19.97 23.36 16.02
N LEU A 399 21.08 22.62 16.11
CA LEU A 399 21.54 21.76 15.03
C LEU A 399 20.57 20.58 14.79
N ALA A 400 20.03 19.97 15.85
CA ALA A 400 19.04 18.91 15.73
C ALA A 400 17.76 19.39 15.02
N HIS A 401 17.18 20.51 15.47
CA HIS A 401 15.94 21.04 14.91
C HIS A 401 16.14 21.57 13.47
N LEU A 402 17.31 22.16 13.16
CA LEU A 402 17.63 22.62 11.81
C LEU A 402 17.75 21.44 10.84
N LEU A 403 18.45 20.38 11.25
CA LEU A 403 18.69 19.19 10.41
C LEU A 403 17.42 18.33 10.29
N PHE A 404 16.58 18.29 11.32
CA PHE A 404 15.21 17.76 11.24
C PHE A 404 14.40 18.51 10.18
N LEU A 405 14.28 19.84 10.29
CA LEU A 405 13.41 20.67 9.44
C LEU A 405 13.88 20.77 7.97
N THR A 406 15.14 20.48 7.67
CA THR A 406 15.71 20.66 6.31
C THR A 406 16.11 19.37 5.60
N ALA A 407 16.25 18.26 6.33
CA ALA A 407 16.86 17.04 5.80
C ALA A 407 16.10 15.74 6.12
N ILE A 408 15.06 15.74 6.96
CA ILE A 408 14.38 14.48 7.34
C ILE A 408 13.71 13.77 6.15
N ASP A 409 13.21 14.50 5.16
CA ASP A 409 12.52 13.94 3.99
C ASP A 409 13.46 13.72 2.78
N ARG A 410 14.79 13.84 2.96
CA ARG A 410 15.79 13.68 1.88
C ARG A 410 16.17 12.21 1.64
N THR A 411 15.18 11.38 1.36
CA THR A 411 15.31 9.92 1.23
C THR A 411 15.93 9.45 -0.08
N GLU A 412 15.92 10.27 -1.14
CA GLU A 412 16.45 9.98 -2.50
C GLU A 412 17.82 9.27 -2.50
N ILE A 413 18.74 9.75 -1.66
CA ILE A 413 20.11 9.24 -1.59
C ILE A 413 20.27 8.46 -0.27
N LYS A 414 20.11 7.14 -0.33
CA LYS A 414 20.15 6.24 0.85
C LYS A 414 21.35 6.48 1.78
N VAL A 415 22.54 6.74 1.21
CA VAL A 415 23.77 7.03 1.99
C VAL A 415 23.68 8.36 2.74
N LEU A 416 23.16 9.41 2.10
CA LEU A 416 22.94 10.72 2.71
C LEU A 416 21.88 10.60 3.83
N CYS A 417 20.80 9.86 3.56
CA CYS A 417 19.73 9.60 4.51
C CYS A 417 20.21 8.84 5.77
N ALA A 418 21.11 7.87 5.61
CA ALA A 418 21.77 7.18 6.73
C ALA A 418 22.68 8.12 7.55
N ILE A 419 23.42 9.02 6.88
CA ILE A 419 24.26 10.04 7.54
C ILE A 419 23.39 11.04 8.32
N ILE A 420 22.25 11.47 7.75
CA ILE A 420 21.26 12.34 8.40
C ILE A 420 20.69 11.67 9.65
N ALA A 421 20.25 10.41 9.54
CA ALA A 421 19.74 9.63 10.68
C ALA A 421 20.81 9.48 11.78
N GLY A 422 22.07 9.24 11.40
CA GLY A 422 23.22 9.17 12.32
C GLY A 422 23.50 10.49 13.04
N ALA A 423 23.47 11.60 12.29
CA ALA A 423 23.66 12.95 12.83
C ALA A 423 22.53 13.33 13.80
N LEU A 424 21.26 13.07 13.45
CA LEU A 424 20.12 13.30 14.34
C LEU A 424 20.22 12.47 15.62
N HIS A 425 20.50 11.17 15.51
CA HIS A 425 20.69 10.28 16.66
C HIS A 425 21.75 10.85 17.62
N TYR A 426 22.91 11.25 17.10
CA TYR A 426 23.98 11.86 17.89
C TYR A 426 23.58 13.19 18.51
N LEU A 427 22.97 14.12 17.75
CA LEU A 427 22.63 15.46 18.22
C LEU A 427 21.54 15.45 19.30
N TYR A 428 20.49 14.64 19.13
CA TYR A 428 19.49 14.46 20.18
C TYR A 428 20.10 13.80 21.42
N LEU A 429 20.84 12.69 21.27
CA LEU A 429 21.46 12.00 22.40
C LEU A 429 22.49 12.88 23.14
N ALA A 430 23.18 13.79 22.43
CA ALA A 430 24.00 14.83 23.03
C ALA A 430 23.18 15.86 23.81
N SER A 431 22.02 16.31 23.31
CA SER A 431 21.14 17.17 24.11
C SER A 431 20.73 16.51 25.44
N PHE A 432 20.50 15.19 25.46
CA PHE A 432 20.21 14.43 26.69
C PHE A 432 21.40 14.37 27.67
N THR A 433 22.63 14.19 27.20
CA THR A 433 23.81 14.17 28.10
C THR A 433 24.19 15.57 28.57
N TRP A 434 23.98 16.61 27.77
CA TRP A 434 24.07 18.01 28.21
C TRP A 434 23.00 18.33 29.27
N MET A 435 21.77 17.87 29.07
CA MET A 435 20.66 17.94 30.03
C MET A 435 20.96 17.18 31.33
N LEU A 436 21.69 16.05 31.29
CA LEU A 436 22.16 15.33 32.47
C LEU A 436 23.23 16.10 33.27
N LEU A 437 24.19 16.70 32.56
CA LEU A 437 25.19 17.57 33.17
C LEU A 437 24.56 18.81 33.81
N GLU A 438 23.49 19.33 33.22
CA GLU A 438 22.70 20.44 33.72
C GLU A 438 21.95 20.08 35.01
N GLY A 439 21.25 18.94 35.04
CA GLY A 439 20.59 18.42 36.25
C GLY A 439 21.58 18.13 37.39
N LEU A 440 22.73 17.52 37.06
CA LEU A 440 23.82 17.31 38.01
C LEU A 440 24.42 18.63 38.51
N HIS A 441 24.53 19.66 37.65
CA HIS A 441 25.00 20.99 38.03
C HIS A 441 24.03 21.70 38.98
N LEU A 442 22.71 21.60 38.75
CA LEU A 442 21.69 22.09 39.67
C LEU A 442 21.77 21.38 41.03
N PHE A 443 21.84 20.04 41.04
CA PHE A 443 21.97 19.24 42.26
C PHE A 443 23.24 19.57 43.06
N LEU A 444 24.40 19.62 42.41
CA LEU A 444 25.65 20.00 43.08
C LEU A 444 25.64 21.45 43.57
N THR A 445 24.98 22.37 42.84
CA THR A 445 24.81 23.76 43.31
C THR A 445 23.95 23.81 44.57
N ALA A 446 22.78 23.17 44.56
CA ALA A 446 21.88 23.12 45.72
C ALA A 446 22.54 22.47 46.95
N ARG A 447 23.29 21.38 46.75
CA ARG A 447 24.03 20.72 47.84
C ARG A 447 25.16 21.59 48.41
N ASN A 448 25.91 22.30 47.57
CA ASN A 448 26.99 23.19 48.03
C ASN A 448 26.49 24.57 48.51
N LEU A 449 25.20 24.89 48.36
CA LEU A 449 24.57 25.99 49.11
C LEU A 449 24.36 25.64 50.61
N MET A 450 24.54 24.38 51.01
CA MET A 450 24.63 23.97 52.42
C MET A 450 26.08 23.87 52.94
N VAL A 451 27.09 23.79 52.06
CA VAL A 451 28.51 23.61 52.44
C VAL A 451 29.38 24.55 51.60
N VAL A 452 29.93 25.59 52.25
CA VAL A 452 30.43 26.85 51.66
C VAL A 452 31.67 26.68 50.74
N ASN A 453 31.52 26.03 49.58
CA ASN A 453 32.66 25.69 48.70
C ASN A 453 32.32 25.68 47.19
N TYR A 454 31.70 26.76 46.71
CA TYR A 454 31.33 26.97 45.30
C TYR A 454 32.46 26.72 44.29
N SER A 455 33.71 27.06 44.65
CA SER A 455 34.89 26.88 43.78
C SER A 455 35.08 25.43 43.33
N SER A 456 34.85 24.47 44.23
CA SER A 456 35.05 23.03 43.98
C SER A 456 34.17 22.49 42.84
N VAL A 457 32.88 22.85 42.84
CA VAL A 457 31.89 22.39 41.86
C VAL A 457 32.30 22.77 40.43
N SER A 458 32.72 24.01 40.24
CA SER A 458 33.13 24.52 38.92
C SER A 458 34.32 23.74 38.33
N ARG A 459 35.23 23.26 39.18
CA ARG A 459 36.45 22.55 38.79
C ARG A 459 36.17 21.09 38.43
N VAL A 460 35.28 20.43 39.18
CA VAL A 460 34.82 19.06 38.86
C VAL A 460 34.00 19.07 37.57
N MET A 461 33.04 19.99 37.47
CA MET A 461 32.18 20.14 36.28
C MET A 461 33.01 20.37 35.02
N LYS A 462 33.94 21.33 35.01
CA LYS A 462 34.79 21.60 33.83
C LYS A 462 35.60 20.40 33.34
N LYS A 463 35.96 19.44 34.22
CA LYS A 463 36.61 18.18 33.81
C LYS A 463 35.63 17.16 33.22
N LEU A 464 34.43 17.05 33.79
CA LEU A 464 33.42 16.07 33.38
C LEU A 464 32.65 16.48 32.10
N MET A 465 32.53 17.79 31.88
CA MET A 465 31.59 18.42 30.95
C MET A 465 31.72 17.91 29.49
N PHE A 466 32.90 18.00 28.87
CA PHE A 466 33.06 17.56 27.48
C PHE A 466 33.09 16.02 27.31
N PRO A 467 33.79 15.23 28.15
CA PRO A 467 33.80 13.77 28.03
C PRO A 467 32.40 13.13 28.16
N VAL A 468 31.56 13.62 29.08
CA VAL A 468 30.18 13.12 29.23
C VAL A 468 29.23 13.74 28.21
N GLY A 469 29.37 15.04 27.93
CA GLY A 469 28.49 15.78 27.01
C GLY A 469 28.53 15.25 25.59
N TYR A 470 29.73 15.07 25.01
CA TYR A 470 29.89 14.59 23.62
C TYR A 470 30.48 13.19 23.49
N GLY A 471 31.29 12.72 24.45
CA GLY A 471 31.92 11.40 24.38
C GLY A 471 30.93 10.25 24.55
N ALA A 472 30.02 10.31 25.53
CA ALA A 472 29.04 9.23 25.76
C ALA A 472 28.06 9.04 24.58
N PRO A 473 27.47 10.09 23.96
CA PRO A 473 26.67 9.95 22.75
C PRO A 473 27.48 9.40 21.57
N ALA A 474 28.72 9.86 21.38
CA ALA A 474 29.58 9.40 20.30
C ALA A 474 29.87 7.89 20.40
N ILE A 475 30.15 7.39 21.61
CA ILE A 475 30.37 5.95 21.86
C ILE A 475 29.12 5.14 21.54
N ILE A 476 27.93 5.57 21.99
CA ILE A 476 26.67 4.88 21.75
C ILE A 476 26.37 4.83 20.24
N VAL A 477 26.42 5.98 19.55
CA VAL A 477 26.15 6.06 18.10
C VAL A 477 27.18 5.28 17.29
N ALA A 478 28.47 5.28 17.67
CA ALA A 478 29.49 4.48 17.01
C ALA A 478 29.25 2.97 17.13
N ILE A 479 28.82 2.47 18.30
CA ILE A 479 28.47 1.06 18.51
C ILE A 479 27.21 0.69 17.70
N SER A 480 26.19 1.55 17.70
CA SER A 480 24.98 1.33 16.88
C SER A 480 25.29 1.30 15.37
N ALA A 481 26.07 2.26 14.87
CA ALA A 481 26.48 2.32 13.47
C ALA A 481 27.39 1.14 13.06
N ALA A 482 28.31 0.72 13.92
CA ALA A 482 29.17 -0.44 13.65
C ALA A 482 28.41 -1.77 13.68
N SER A 483 27.38 -1.90 14.52
CA SER A 483 26.62 -3.16 14.66
C SER A 483 25.61 -3.39 13.54
N ARG A 484 24.85 -2.36 13.11
CA ARG A 484 23.84 -2.46 12.04
C ARG A 484 23.72 -1.15 11.24
N PRO A 485 24.67 -0.84 10.33
CA PRO A 485 24.62 0.39 9.54
C PRO A 485 23.41 0.47 8.60
N HIS A 486 22.84 -0.68 8.22
CA HIS A 486 21.66 -0.76 7.35
C HIS A 486 20.32 -0.39 8.02
N LEU A 487 20.30 -0.06 9.32
CA LEU A 487 19.10 0.37 10.05
C LEU A 487 19.06 1.90 10.32
N TYR A 488 19.91 2.65 9.63
CA TYR A 488 19.89 4.12 9.62
C TYR A 488 19.25 4.63 8.31
N GLY A 489 18.11 5.31 8.45
CA GLY A 489 17.21 5.69 7.35
C GLY A 489 16.05 4.69 7.20
N THR A 490 14.88 5.19 6.83
CA THR A 490 13.74 4.38 6.35
C THR A 490 13.34 4.84 4.94
N THR A 491 12.43 4.12 4.29
CA THR A 491 11.77 4.50 3.03
C THR A 491 11.20 5.92 3.04
N THR A 492 10.56 6.29 4.15
CA THR A 492 9.75 7.52 4.27
C THR A 492 10.48 8.68 4.92
N ARG A 493 11.42 8.43 5.85
CA ARG A 493 12.15 9.49 6.58
C ARG A 493 13.56 9.05 6.98
N CYS A 494 14.48 10.00 7.04
CA CYS A 494 15.87 9.79 7.44
C CYS A 494 16.04 9.71 8.97
N TRP A 495 15.46 8.66 9.56
CA TRP A 495 15.49 8.32 10.98
C TRP A 495 15.92 6.85 11.21
N LEU A 496 16.07 6.40 12.46
CA LEU A 496 16.35 5.00 12.78
C LEU A 496 15.17 4.08 12.39
N HIS A 497 15.46 2.87 11.90
CA HIS A 497 14.43 1.83 11.76
C HIS A 497 13.87 1.40 13.12
N THR A 498 12.57 1.11 13.16
CA THR A 498 11.87 0.53 14.33
C THR A 498 12.10 -0.98 14.44
N ASP A 499 12.32 -1.65 13.32
CA ASP A 499 12.56 -3.10 13.17
C ASP A 499 13.51 -3.70 14.19
N LYS A 500 13.15 -4.93 14.62
CA LYS A 500 13.98 -5.80 15.46
C LYS A 500 14.48 -5.09 16.74
N GLY A 501 13.71 -4.09 17.20
CA GLY A 501 13.98 -3.30 18.40
C GLY A 501 15.10 -2.26 18.27
N PHE A 502 15.58 -1.93 17.07
CA PHE A 502 16.77 -1.06 16.91
C PHE A 502 16.58 0.35 17.52
N ILE A 503 15.36 0.86 17.54
CA ILE A 503 14.97 2.11 18.23
C ILE A 503 15.36 2.14 19.73
N TRP A 504 15.50 0.98 20.40
CA TRP A 504 15.97 0.91 21.78
C TRP A 504 17.41 1.38 21.98
N THR A 505 18.24 1.43 20.91
CA THR A 505 19.59 2.02 21.00
C THR A 505 19.55 3.53 21.31
N PHE A 506 18.46 4.21 20.94
CA PHE A 506 18.17 5.59 21.32
C PHE A 506 17.32 5.65 22.59
N LEU A 507 16.19 4.92 22.62
CA LEU A 507 15.20 5.02 23.71
C LEU A 507 15.73 4.53 25.07
N GLY A 508 16.54 3.47 25.11
CA GLY A 508 17.11 2.93 26.36
C GLY A 508 18.00 3.93 27.11
N PRO A 509 19.03 4.51 26.46
CA PRO A 509 19.82 5.60 27.02
C PRO A 509 18.99 6.81 27.42
N VAL A 510 18.01 7.21 26.59
CA VAL A 510 17.09 8.34 26.86
C VAL A 510 16.30 8.13 28.15
N CYS A 511 15.62 6.99 28.31
CA CYS A 511 14.88 6.65 29.52
C CYS A 511 15.78 6.61 30.76
N THR A 512 16.99 6.05 30.62
CA THR A 512 17.97 5.98 31.72
C THR A 512 18.42 7.38 32.17
N ILE A 513 18.77 8.25 31.22
CA ILE A 513 19.15 9.65 31.49
C ILE A 513 18.00 10.42 32.14
N PHE A 514 16.78 10.24 31.64
CA PHE A 514 15.57 10.86 32.18
C PHE A 514 15.34 10.46 33.65
N SER A 515 15.39 9.16 33.99
CA SER A 515 15.21 8.70 35.37
C SER A 515 16.26 9.26 36.34
N ILE A 516 17.53 9.36 35.92
CA ILE A 516 18.60 9.95 36.73
C ILE A 516 18.37 11.45 36.95
N ASN A 517 17.98 12.18 35.89
CA ASN A 517 17.66 13.61 36.00
C ASN A 517 16.45 13.87 36.91
N LEU A 518 15.40 13.04 36.82
CA LEU A 518 14.24 13.11 37.72
C LEU A 518 14.65 12.92 39.19
N ALA A 519 15.55 11.97 39.48
CA ALA A 519 16.09 11.77 40.82
C ALA A 519 16.92 12.97 41.32
N PHE A 520 17.84 13.52 40.50
CA PHE A 520 18.58 14.74 40.83
C PHE A 520 17.66 15.93 41.08
N PHE A 521 16.59 16.07 40.29
CA PHE A 521 15.62 17.13 40.45
C PHE A 521 14.81 17.00 41.75
N LEU A 522 14.24 15.83 42.03
CA LEU A 522 13.46 15.59 43.25
C LEU A 522 14.29 15.84 44.51
N MET A 523 15.56 15.39 44.52
CA MET A 523 16.52 15.70 45.58
C MET A 523 16.81 17.20 45.69
N THR A 524 16.97 17.89 44.55
CA THR A 524 17.18 19.35 44.51
C THR A 524 16.01 20.11 45.11
N VAL A 525 14.76 19.77 44.74
CA VAL A 525 13.56 20.38 45.32
C VAL A 525 13.42 20.08 46.81
N TRP A 526 13.70 18.85 47.25
CA TRP A 526 13.66 18.50 48.67
C TRP A 526 14.67 19.31 49.50
N ILE A 527 15.93 19.38 49.04
CA ILE A 527 16.99 20.20 49.67
C ILE A 527 16.57 21.68 49.74
N VAL A 528 16.07 22.24 48.64
CA VAL A 528 15.65 23.66 48.57
C VAL A 528 14.41 23.94 49.42
N LYS A 529 13.40 23.05 49.43
CA LYS A 529 12.20 23.21 50.28
C LYS A 529 12.56 23.14 51.77
N ASN A 530 13.40 22.18 52.17
CA ASN A 530 13.87 22.07 53.55
C ASN A 530 14.63 23.33 53.98
N LYS A 531 15.49 23.87 53.10
CA LYS A 531 16.24 25.10 53.39
C LYS A 531 15.37 26.36 53.41
N LEU A 532 14.36 26.45 52.55
CA LEU A 532 13.39 27.56 52.54
C LEU A 532 12.49 27.53 53.79
N SER A 533 12.05 26.35 54.21
CA SER A 533 11.30 26.16 55.47
C SER A 533 12.14 26.47 56.73
N SER A 534 13.46 26.59 56.59
CA SER A 534 14.42 26.94 57.64
C SER A 534 14.77 28.44 57.68
N LEU A 535 14.32 29.25 56.71
CA LEU A 535 14.78 30.64 56.51
C LEU A 535 13.61 31.64 56.37
N ASN A 536 12.93 31.91 57.49
CA ASN A 536 11.97 33.02 57.62
C ASN A 536 12.61 34.20 58.38
N SER A 537 13.26 35.13 57.67
CA SER A 537 13.49 36.53 58.11
C SER A 537 14.18 37.42 57.07
N ASP A 538 15.18 36.92 56.33
CA ASP A 538 15.99 37.76 55.43
C ASP A 538 15.36 38.00 54.03
N VAL A 539 14.85 39.21 53.79
CA VAL A 539 14.14 39.57 52.55
C VAL A 539 15.04 39.54 51.30
N SER A 540 16.34 39.85 51.43
CA SER A 540 17.29 39.96 50.30
C SER A 540 17.80 38.61 49.80
N THR A 541 18.08 37.66 50.70
CA THR A 541 18.46 36.29 50.34
C THR A 541 17.26 35.49 49.84
N LEU A 542 16.05 35.80 50.35
CA LEU A 542 14.79 35.22 49.87
C LEU A 542 14.55 35.49 48.37
N GLN A 543 14.80 36.70 47.86
CA GLN A 543 14.58 37.01 46.43
C GLN A 543 15.51 36.20 45.51
N ASN A 544 16.81 36.14 45.80
CA ASN A 544 17.75 35.36 45.00
C ASN A 544 17.43 33.86 45.06
N THR A 545 17.04 33.36 46.24
CA THR A 545 16.60 31.97 46.42
C THR A 545 15.31 31.68 45.63
N ARG A 546 14.31 32.58 45.66
CA ARG A 546 13.06 32.44 44.88
C ARG A 546 13.31 32.48 43.37
N MET A 547 14.25 33.29 42.88
CA MET A 547 14.66 33.27 41.46
C MET A 547 15.34 31.94 41.09
N LEU A 548 16.20 31.39 41.95
CA LEU A 548 16.82 30.07 41.73
C LEU A 548 15.76 28.96 41.71
N THR A 549 14.83 28.95 42.67
CA THR A 549 13.71 28.01 42.71
C THR A 549 12.80 28.15 41.50
N PHE A 550 12.45 29.38 41.08
CA PHE A 550 11.65 29.61 39.87
C PHE A 550 12.34 29.04 38.63
N LYS A 551 13.66 29.28 38.47
CA LYS A 551 14.42 28.70 37.35
C LYS A 551 14.43 27.18 37.39
N ALA A 552 14.67 26.55 38.55
CA ALA A 552 14.63 25.10 38.70
C ALA A 552 13.23 24.51 38.42
N THR A 553 12.16 25.15 38.88
CA THR A 553 10.77 24.67 38.63
C THR A 553 10.35 24.89 37.18
N ALA A 554 10.71 26.01 36.56
CA ALA A 554 10.49 26.22 35.13
C ALA A 554 11.23 25.16 34.31
N GLN A 555 12.50 24.87 34.67
CA GLN A 555 13.29 23.81 34.07
C GLN A 555 12.57 22.46 34.13
N LEU A 556 12.04 22.04 35.28
CA LEU A 556 11.28 20.79 35.39
C LEU A 556 10.13 20.72 34.38
N LEU A 557 9.31 21.76 34.29
CA LEU A 557 8.11 21.75 33.47
C LEU A 557 8.43 21.66 31.97
N ILE A 558 9.51 22.30 31.53
CA ILE A 558 9.95 22.26 30.13
C ILE A 558 10.62 20.91 29.80
N LEU A 559 11.44 20.42 30.73
CA LEU A 559 12.44 19.37 30.49
C LEU A 559 12.00 17.97 30.93
N GLY A 560 11.05 17.90 31.87
CA GLY A 560 10.43 16.66 32.34
C GLY A 560 9.18 16.30 31.54
N CYS A 561 8.31 17.28 31.27
CA CYS A 561 7.03 17.02 30.60
C CYS A 561 7.19 16.65 29.12
N THR A 562 8.13 17.25 28.39
CA THR A 562 8.51 16.84 27.01
C THR A 562 8.71 15.34 26.90
N TRP A 563 9.64 14.80 27.69
CA TRP A 563 10.04 13.40 27.55
C TRP A 563 9.07 12.40 28.19
N CYS A 564 8.31 12.79 29.22
CA CYS A 564 7.16 11.99 29.68
C CYS A 564 6.16 11.72 28.54
N LEU A 565 5.83 12.74 27.74
CA LEU A 565 4.86 12.60 26.65
C LEU A 565 5.44 11.81 25.46
N GLY A 566 6.73 12.00 25.15
CA GLY A 566 7.43 11.21 24.12
C GLY A 566 7.52 9.72 24.44
N VAL A 567 7.72 9.32 25.71
CA VAL A 567 7.69 7.90 26.11
C VAL A 567 6.27 7.31 26.01
N LEU A 568 5.24 8.13 26.25
CA LEU A 568 3.83 7.73 26.13
C LEU A 568 3.30 7.72 24.68
N GLN A 569 4.16 8.04 23.69
CA GLN A 569 3.83 7.98 22.26
C GLN A 569 3.80 6.54 21.70
N VAL A 570 4.13 5.52 22.50
CA VAL A 570 4.12 4.09 22.11
C VAL A 570 2.81 3.41 22.53
N GLY A 571 1.66 4.04 22.27
CA GLY A 571 0.35 3.56 22.76
C GLY A 571 -0.86 4.17 22.03
N PRO A 572 -2.10 3.74 22.35
CA PRO A 572 -3.29 4.07 21.56
C PRO A 572 -3.69 5.57 21.57
N ALA A 573 -3.11 6.40 22.44
CA ALA A 573 -3.31 7.84 22.47
C ALA A 573 -2.25 8.64 21.68
N ALA A 574 -1.33 7.97 20.98
CA ALA A 574 -0.09 8.55 20.49
C ALA A 574 -0.24 9.80 19.61
N ILE A 575 -1.31 9.94 18.83
CA ILE A 575 -1.56 11.15 18.01
C ILE A 575 -1.65 12.40 18.91
N VAL A 576 -2.43 12.34 19.99
CA VAL A 576 -2.54 13.43 20.97
C VAL A 576 -1.22 13.66 21.69
N MET A 577 -0.50 12.58 22.04
CA MET A 577 0.78 12.67 22.72
C MET A 577 1.87 13.28 21.82
N ALA A 578 1.85 13.01 20.51
CA ALA A 578 2.75 13.56 19.51
C ALA A 578 2.48 15.04 19.22
N TYR A 579 1.20 15.44 19.16
CA TYR A 579 0.78 16.83 19.12
C TYR A 579 1.34 17.60 20.31
N LEU A 580 1.13 17.11 21.54
CA LEU A 580 1.66 17.73 22.75
C LEU A 580 3.20 17.70 22.79
N PHE A 581 3.84 16.60 22.38
CA PHE A 581 5.30 16.48 22.28
C PHE A 581 5.88 17.55 21.35
N THR A 582 5.35 17.68 20.14
CA THR A 582 5.79 18.66 19.13
C THR A 582 5.61 20.09 19.63
N ILE A 583 4.44 20.40 20.23
CA ILE A 583 4.18 21.71 20.83
C ILE A 583 5.21 22.03 21.93
N ILE A 584 5.44 21.16 22.91
CA ILE A 584 6.36 21.48 24.02
C ILE A 584 7.83 21.51 23.55
N ASN A 585 8.24 20.66 22.60
CA ASN A 585 9.57 20.74 21.98
C ASN A 585 9.76 22.07 21.23
N SER A 586 8.74 22.57 20.52
CA SER A 586 8.79 23.89 19.89
C SER A 586 8.97 25.01 20.92
N LEU A 587 8.27 24.92 22.06
CA LEU A 587 8.37 25.89 23.15
C LEU A 587 9.72 25.85 23.89
N GLN A 588 10.41 24.70 23.91
CA GLN A 588 11.65 24.50 24.67
C GLN A 588 12.75 25.55 24.32
N GLY A 589 12.98 25.80 23.03
CA GLY A 589 13.95 26.81 22.58
C GLY A 589 13.56 28.25 22.96
N ILE A 590 12.26 28.55 22.91
CA ILE A 590 11.69 29.84 23.31
C ILE A 590 11.88 30.07 24.82
N PHE A 591 11.60 29.06 25.64
CA PHE A 591 11.82 29.12 27.08
C PHE A 591 13.28 29.27 27.48
N ILE A 592 14.22 28.60 26.80
CA ILE A 592 15.67 28.75 27.06
C ILE A 592 16.09 30.22 26.89
N PHE A 593 15.68 30.85 25.78
CA PHE A 593 15.93 32.28 25.55
C PHE A 593 15.26 33.18 26.60
N LEU A 594 14.00 32.92 26.92
CA LEU A 594 13.24 33.74 27.87
C LEU A 594 13.80 33.66 29.31
N VAL A 595 14.09 32.46 29.82
CA VAL A 595 14.54 32.24 31.20
C VAL A 595 16.01 32.59 31.42
N TYR A 596 16.89 32.29 30.44
CA TYR A 596 18.33 32.45 30.60
C TYR A 596 18.91 33.70 29.94
N CYS A 597 18.25 34.29 28.93
CA CYS A 597 18.67 35.56 28.32
C CYS A 597 17.82 36.74 28.82
N LEU A 598 16.48 36.71 28.63
CA LEU A 598 15.63 37.88 28.92
C LEU A 598 15.40 38.13 30.43
N LEU A 599 15.05 37.09 31.19
CA LEU A 599 14.82 37.18 32.64
C LEU A 599 16.13 37.20 33.46
N SER A 600 17.28 36.98 32.83
CA SER A 600 18.58 37.01 33.51
C SER A 600 19.05 38.46 33.69
N GLN A 601 19.08 38.94 34.94
CA GLN A 601 19.49 40.32 35.26
C GLN A 601 20.88 40.67 34.69
N GLN A 602 21.85 39.77 34.81
CA GLN A 602 23.21 39.96 34.31
C GLN A 602 23.23 40.19 32.78
N VAL A 603 22.45 39.39 32.03
CA VAL A 603 22.33 39.52 30.57
C VAL A 603 21.58 40.81 30.21
N ARG A 604 20.47 41.09 30.89
CA ARG A 604 19.67 42.32 30.70
C ARG A 604 20.47 43.60 30.95
N GLU A 605 21.41 43.60 31.88
CA GLU A 605 22.33 44.72 32.12
C GLU A 605 23.39 44.86 31.02
N GLN A 606 23.90 43.77 30.47
CA GLN A 606 24.81 43.82 29.32
C GLN A 606 24.08 44.22 28.03
N TYR A 607 22.86 43.74 27.76
CA TYR A 607 22.01 44.27 26.68
C TYR A 607 21.78 45.79 26.85
N LYS A 608 21.46 46.28 28.07
CA LYS A 608 21.32 47.73 28.33
C LYS A 608 22.62 48.50 28.05
N LYS A 609 23.79 47.93 28.33
CA LYS A 609 25.10 48.54 27.98
C LYS A 609 25.32 48.52 26.45
N TRP A 610 25.02 47.42 25.78
CA TRP A 610 25.19 47.25 24.34
C TRP A 610 24.24 48.16 23.53
N PHE A 611 22.95 48.22 23.88
CA PHE A 611 21.99 49.19 23.30
C PHE A 611 22.40 50.64 23.55
N LYS A 612 22.93 50.99 24.74
CA LYS A 612 23.49 52.33 24.99
C LYS A 612 24.74 52.60 24.14
N GLY A 613 25.56 51.58 23.87
CA GLY A 613 26.70 51.65 22.95
C GLY A 613 26.27 51.88 21.50
N ILE A 614 25.35 51.06 20.98
CA ILE A 614 24.79 51.20 19.62
C ILE A 614 24.12 52.57 19.46
N ARG A 615 23.31 53.01 20.42
CA ARG A 615 22.67 54.34 20.38
C ARG A 615 23.69 55.49 20.43
N LYS A 616 24.80 55.35 21.18
CA LYS A 616 25.92 56.29 21.12
C LYS A 616 26.63 56.27 19.76
N THR A 617 26.83 55.10 19.16
CA THR A 617 27.51 54.96 17.87
C THR A 617 26.67 55.56 16.73
N LYS A 618 25.36 55.29 16.72
CA LYS A 618 24.42 55.91 15.77
C LYS A 618 24.36 57.44 15.93
N ALA A 619 24.19 57.93 17.16
CA ALA A 619 24.19 59.38 17.42
C ALA A 619 25.53 60.07 17.13
N ALA A 620 26.67 59.36 17.25
CA ALA A 620 27.96 59.87 16.82
C ALA A 620 28.06 59.94 15.29
N SER A 621 27.63 58.89 14.58
CA SER A 621 27.58 58.86 13.12
C SER A 621 26.71 59.99 12.55
N GLU A 622 25.51 60.17 13.09
CA GLU A 622 24.59 61.26 12.71
C GLU A 622 25.23 62.65 12.93
N LYS A 623 26.04 62.80 13.98
CA LYS A 623 26.76 64.06 14.26
C LYS A 623 27.94 64.31 13.31
N TYR A 624 28.63 63.28 12.84
CA TYR A 624 29.66 63.42 11.80
C TYR A 624 29.04 63.78 10.44
N THR A 625 27.93 63.16 10.05
CA THR A 625 27.21 63.52 8.82
C THR A 625 26.75 64.97 8.85
N LEU A 626 26.18 65.44 9.97
CA LEU A 626 25.72 66.82 10.11
C LEU A 626 26.88 67.84 10.11
N SER A 627 28.06 67.47 10.60
CA SER A 627 29.24 68.34 10.59
C SER A 627 29.93 68.47 9.23
N SER A 628 29.56 67.63 8.25
CA SER A 628 30.10 67.69 6.89
C SER A 628 29.36 68.67 5.97
N GLY A 629 28.25 69.27 6.43
CA GLY A 629 27.38 70.13 5.62
C GLY A 629 27.68 71.63 5.67
N THR A 630 28.72 72.06 6.40
CA THR A 630 28.85 73.47 6.83
C THR A 630 30.24 74.10 6.66
N MET A 631 30.98 73.71 5.61
CA MET A 631 32.15 74.47 5.12
C MET A 631 32.23 74.48 3.59
N SER A 632 31.58 75.46 2.97
CA SER A 632 31.85 75.96 1.60
C SER A 632 31.10 77.29 1.43
N ASP A 633 31.80 78.41 1.55
CA ASP A 633 31.21 79.75 1.50
C ASP A 633 32.04 80.70 0.61
N ALA A 634 31.31 81.60 -0.06
CA ALA A 634 31.73 82.80 -0.78
C ALA A 634 32.75 82.76 -1.96
N SER A 635 32.26 83.32 -3.09
CA SER A 635 32.96 84.25 -4.04
C SER A 635 33.72 83.68 -5.27
N LYS A 636 33.72 84.33 -6.47
CA LYS A 636 32.86 85.39 -7.07
C LYS A 636 33.12 85.55 -8.60
N HIS A 637 32.06 85.85 -9.39
CA HIS A 637 32.07 86.44 -10.77
C HIS A 637 32.75 85.65 -11.93
N SER A 638 32.39 85.84 -13.22
CA SER A 638 31.34 86.68 -13.87
C SER A 638 30.83 86.04 -15.18
N GLU A 639 29.59 86.40 -15.58
CA GLU A 639 29.02 86.45 -16.96
C GLU A 639 29.00 85.20 -17.89
N ALA A 640 28.10 85.05 -18.87
CA ALA A 640 26.67 85.46 -19.01
C ALA A 640 26.08 84.86 -20.31
N HIS A 641 24.88 84.23 -20.28
CA HIS A 641 23.81 84.40 -21.31
C HIS A 641 22.49 83.66 -20.97
N SER A 642 21.38 84.17 -21.55
CA SER A 642 19.98 83.68 -21.55
C SER A 642 19.82 82.15 -21.76
N SER A 643 18.78 81.43 -21.29
CA SER A 643 17.35 81.84 -21.20
C SER A 643 16.46 81.05 -20.22
N ASN A 644 15.38 81.71 -19.78
CA ASN A 644 14.20 81.24 -19.01
C ASN A 644 13.24 80.35 -19.87
N SER A 645 12.19 79.64 -19.41
CA SER A 645 11.55 79.24 -18.11
C SER A 645 10.35 78.31 -18.48
N SER A 646 9.67 77.44 -17.71
CA SER A 646 9.72 76.83 -16.35
C SER A 646 8.65 75.70 -16.29
N HIS A 647 8.65 74.79 -15.31
CA HIS A 647 7.51 74.53 -14.37
C HIS A 647 7.74 73.33 -13.40
N LEU A 648 7.04 73.39 -12.26
CA LEU A 648 6.97 72.46 -11.10
C LEU A 648 5.73 71.52 -11.22
N PRO A 649 5.34 70.65 -10.24
CA PRO A 649 5.88 70.38 -8.87
C PRO A 649 5.99 68.87 -8.45
N HIS A 650 6.45 68.66 -7.21
CA HIS A 650 6.15 67.61 -6.21
C HIS A 650 5.43 66.29 -6.57
N ALA A 651 5.90 65.21 -5.92
CA ALA A 651 5.05 64.13 -5.39
C ALA A 651 5.50 63.78 -3.95
N GLU A 652 4.58 63.33 -3.08
CA GLU A 652 4.81 63.06 -1.66
C GLU A 652 4.52 61.59 -1.30
N PHE A 653 4.81 61.20 -0.05
CA PHE A 653 4.83 59.82 0.45
C PHE A 653 3.49 59.44 1.10
N LEU A 654 2.95 58.22 0.87
CA LEU A 654 2.39 57.29 1.90
C LEU A 654 1.54 56.12 1.34
N LEU A 655 1.65 55.00 2.06
CA LEU A 655 0.80 53.79 2.22
C LEU A 655 -0.55 53.63 1.45
N PRO A 656 -0.83 52.43 0.90
CA PRO A 656 -2.18 51.91 0.66
C PRO A 656 -2.71 51.03 1.83
N SER A 657 -4.03 50.88 1.94
CA SER A 657 -4.74 50.07 2.95
C SER A 657 -5.70 49.04 2.34
N PHE A 658 -6.20 48.11 3.16
CA PHE A 658 -7.17 47.06 2.81
C PHE A 658 -8.52 47.57 2.27
N THR A 659 -9.16 46.75 1.42
CA THR A 659 -10.62 46.67 1.20
C THR A 659 -11.04 45.20 0.96
N GLU A 660 -12.31 44.87 1.22
CA GLU A 660 -12.83 43.50 1.32
C GLU A 660 -13.44 42.94 0.01
N SER A 661 -13.84 41.65 0.03
CA SER A 661 -14.78 41.05 -0.92
C SER A 661 -15.55 39.86 -0.27
N PRO A 662 -16.74 39.49 -0.77
CA PRO A 662 -17.81 38.93 0.08
C PRO A 662 -17.87 37.40 0.19
N ALA A 663 -18.62 36.91 1.19
CA ALA A 663 -18.76 35.50 1.55
C ALA A 663 -20.02 34.80 0.99
N PRO A 664 -19.99 33.46 0.81
CA PRO A 664 -21.18 32.63 0.64
C PRO A 664 -21.86 32.27 1.98
N LYS A 665 -23.08 31.70 1.93
CA LYS A 665 -23.92 31.36 3.10
C LYS A 665 -23.92 29.86 3.44
N PRO A 666 -24.28 29.47 4.68
CA PRO A 666 -24.06 28.13 5.22
C PRO A 666 -25.15 27.12 4.86
N TRP A 667 -24.82 25.83 5.00
CA TRP A 667 -25.75 24.71 5.13
C TRP A 667 -25.51 23.96 6.46
N SER A 668 -26.47 23.11 6.85
CA SER A 668 -26.67 22.65 8.23
C SER A 668 -25.88 21.40 8.64
N THR A 669 -25.71 21.25 9.94
CA THR A 669 -25.29 20.02 10.63
C THR A 669 -26.32 18.90 10.49
N ASP A 670 -25.87 17.65 10.33
CA ASP A 670 -26.37 16.46 11.04
C ASP A 670 -25.38 15.29 10.89
N HIS A 671 -25.34 14.37 11.87
CA HIS A 671 -24.47 13.18 11.99
C HIS A 671 -22.94 13.43 11.87
N VAL A 672 -22.06 13.16 12.84
CA VAL A 672 -22.07 12.28 14.03
C VAL A 672 -22.15 10.78 13.72
N SER A 673 -21.00 10.16 13.40
CA SER A 673 -20.44 9.00 14.13
C SER A 673 -19.12 8.47 13.52
N GLY A 674 -18.21 8.00 14.36
CA GLY A 674 -17.39 6.82 14.03
C GLY A 674 -16.12 6.94 13.17
N PHE A 675 -15.18 7.84 13.51
CA PHE A 675 -13.77 7.65 13.12
C PHE A 675 -12.87 7.46 14.34
N LEU A 676 -12.53 6.21 14.63
CA LEU A 676 -11.65 5.78 15.73
C LEU A 676 -10.82 4.56 15.29
N ALA A 677 -9.59 4.79 14.84
CA ALA A 677 -8.48 3.86 14.96
C ALA A 677 -7.14 4.57 14.67
N THR A 678 -6.08 4.11 15.34
CA THR A 678 -4.66 4.02 14.90
C THR A 678 -4.14 4.92 13.74
N GLN A 679 -2.96 5.55 13.83
CA GLN A 679 -1.76 5.06 14.54
C GLN A 679 -0.67 6.13 14.76
N TYR A 680 0.37 5.74 15.50
CA TYR A 680 1.79 6.16 15.35
C TYR A 680 2.64 4.89 15.31
#